data_AF-A0A7M7NSP3-F1
#
_entry.id   AF-A0A7M7NSP3-F1
#
_cell.length_a   1.000
_cell.length_b   1.000
_cell.length_c   1.000
_cell.angle_alpha   90.00
_cell.angle_beta   90.00
_cell.angle_gamma   90.00
#
_symmetry.space_group_name_H-M   'P 1'
#
loop_
_entity.id
_entity.type
_entity.pdbx_description
1 polymer ?
#
loop_
_entity_poly.entity_id
_entity_poly.type
_entity_poly.pdbx_seq_one_letter_code
_entity_poly.pdbx_strand_id
1 'polypeptide(L)'
;MGIRKGRQGSHICLGNVVLEEAITWDIMKRELVQNAEDAGADTVKFLYDVRHHGNETLYLDSLAPYQGPALYSFNNAKFKKADWDGIQTPARSKKKTDRLKVGRFGIGFNSVYHITDLPSIMSDQKLAFIDPLEEHFFDKRGRVKTGWQFGLGSDSDIFSENEDQFQPYHNIFPGVTGGISTGYFDGTLFRFPLRHAANSLSDKIYSDEGTISELLLAFRADADVAMLFLRSLNNIEVLKRPFGLQEPSLIVRVRREHDPETHPPGKEFSSRLETYCSDVSGRRGPIKLNDCVTFTTETLEASKAQRWIVSHHIAGDSMSPELSDLAKKQSHLPWAAVAVPVSSSEPRNVAGEAENNNIGRAFCFLPLPPGEESRTGLPVHVHGFFAVNSDRRGIKWPGPDQTDSPAQWNQLLVRELIPLVYVDAIKYAISIHTSQDSVTAHCIYRSWPDHEEVRGNWDILLEPFYNALFHETIIHSDNNGWMNIADVHFNELNVDEDMEKVILKCFNIKGIAYARVPNVCRQAIRKFYKDQISTVSASSLCRCLREDPAILTKLNADEKLLVLEFILREDARQDLEGLCLLPLDDGSFHFFSSSDEKKVYIPTTEFHRQLIPGLYHQFIRTVPEDKPLHQLLSSIDGRYQLKALTLDAVAKLLKTSLKTRIDDQGTWVQDTEEPSLNAWLEDVWSMLYRESSSKLLLFEGIHLVPLFEADGEARRLLPLCPKSAIIQRSHQTSDGYLTLTNDLANILKQIGVTVTNCPDYVLRHPAIMRDEYIKMPTSEGVVKCLLLSDVELLFQRFHSFSTIDREVLVEYLAQAKLSHDGAPFDSPQFIVAFKQLGMRGPSEVTSSELITCVEMVDESQSPEKARTLLELLTRG
;
A
#
# COMPACT_ATOMS: atom_id res chain seq x y z
N MET A 1 -74.57 26.00 -44.79
CA MET A 1 -73.93 24.66 -44.69
C MET A 1 -72.55 24.88 -44.05
N GLY A 2 -72.29 24.65 -42.77
CA GLY A 2 -72.82 23.65 -41.86
C GLY A 2 -71.85 22.46 -41.79
N ILE A 3 -70.69 22.61 -41.13
CA ILE A 3 -69.87 21.47 -40.68
C ILE A 3 -69.29 21.77 -39.30
N ARG A 4 -69.81 21.01 -38.32
CA ARG A 4 -69.32 20.85 -36.94
C ARG A 4 -67.84 20.42 -36.97
N LYS A 5 -66.95 21.14 -36.27
CA LYS A 5 -65.67 20.57 -35.81
C LYS A 5 -65.76 20.32 -34.31
N GLY A 6 -65.55 19.04 -33.96
CA GLY A 6 -65.88 18.43 -32.68
C GLY A 6 -65.11 18.98 -31.49
N ARG A 7 -65.83 18.99 -30.36
CA ARG A 7 -65.29 18.92 -29.00
C ARG A 7 -64.71 17.53 -28.78
N GLN A 8 -63.45 17.33 -29.12
CA GLN A 8 -62.61 16.19 -28.70
C GLN A 8 -61.18 16.73 -28.69
N GLY A 9 -60.70 17.23 -27.55
CA GLY A 9 -59.38 17.90 -27.51
C GLY A 9 -58.66 17.91 -26.16
N SER A 10 -59.36 17.66 -25.05
CA SER A 10 -58.75 17.52 -23.71
C SER A 10 -58.34 16.08 -23.43
N HIS A 11 -59.22 15.11 -23.62
CA HIS A 11 -58.98 13.69 -23.28
C HIS A 11 -57.85 13.03 -24.08
N ILE A 12 -57.69 13.39 -25.37
CA ILE A 12 -56.72 12.75 -26.28
C ILE A 12 -55.26 13.17 -25.95
N CYS A 13 -55.04 14.32 -25.31
CA CYS A 13 -53.69 14.77 -24.95
C CYS A 13 -53.14 14.14 -23.65
N LEU A 14 -53.99 13.54 -22.81
CA LEU A 14 -53.56 12.93 -21.54
C LEU A 14 -53.31 11.41 -21.66
N GLY A 15 -53.99 10.71 -22.57
CA GLY A 15 -53.91 9.24 -22.70
C GLY A 15 -52.61 8.68 -23.33
N ASN A 16 -51.71 9.51 -23.85
CA ASN A 16 -50.48 9.06 -24.55
C ASN A 16 -49.25 8.86 -23.63
N VAL A 17 -49.44 8.77 -22.32
CA VAL A 17 -48.35 8.48 -21.36
C VAL A 17 -48.63 7.13 -20.71
N VAL A 18 -48.29 6.04 -21.39
CA VAL A 18 -48.38 4.68 -20.81
C VAL A 18 -46.96 4.21 -20.50
N LEU A 19 -46.64 4.12 -19.21
CA LEU A 19 -45.41 3.56 -18.66
C LEU A 19 -45.78 2.47 -17.63
N GLU A 20 -44.87 1.52 -17.38
CA GLU A 20 -45.08 0.39 -16.45
C GLU A 20 -45.41 0.85 -15.01
N GLU A 21 -45.99 -0.05 -14.21
CA GLU A 21 -46.60 0.27 -12.92
C GLU A 21 -45.67 0.89 -11.87
N ALA A 22 -44.43 0.42 -11.78
CA ALA A 22 -43.40 0.97 -10.89
C ALA A 22 -42.91 2.35 -11.36
N ILE A 23 -42.95 2.60 -12.67
CA ILE A 23 -42.47 3.83 -13.31
C ILE A 23 -43.42 5.00 -13.00
N THR A 24 -44.73 4.73 -12.94
CA THR A 24 -45.77 5.71 -12.62
C THR A 24 -45.61 6.33 -11.22
N TRP A 25 -45.37 5.50 -10.20
CA TRP A 25 -45.20 5.97 -8.82
C TRP A 25 -43.92 6.79 -8.65
N ASP A 26 -42.81 6.31 -9.23
CA ASP A 26 -41.53 7.00 -9.18
C ASP A 26 -41.59 8.39 -9.82
N ILE A 27 -42.36 8.54 -10.89
CA ILE A 27 -42.61 9.85 -11.50
C ILE A 27 -43.46 10.71 -10.57
N MET A 28 -44.57 10.19 -10.05
CA MET A 28 -45.48 10.97 -9.21
C MET A 28 -44.83 11.43 -7.90
N LYS A 29 -44.10 10.55 -7.20
CA LYS A 29 -43.38 10.89 -5.95
C LYS A 29 -42.37 12.00 -6.20
N ARG A 30 -41.61 11.89 -7.30
CA ARG A 30 -40.60 12.88 -7.68
C ARG A 30 -41.21 14.23 -7.97
N GLU A 31 -42.32 14.25 -8.71
CA GLU A 31 -43.00 15.50 -9.07
C GLU A 31 -43.64 16.16 -7.83
N LEU A 32 -44.21 15.41 -6.89
CA LEU A 32 -44.79 15.97 -5.66
C LEU A 32 -43.73 16.52 -4.70
N VAL A 33 -42.63 15.79 -4.48
CA VAL A 33 -41.49 16.27 -3.68
C VAL A 33 -40.87 17.51 -4.33
N GLN A 34 -40.67 17.50 -5.65
CA GLN A 34 -40.11 18.63 -6.38
C GLN A 34 -41.04 19.85 -6.36
N ASN A 35 -42.36 19.66 -6.43
CA ASN A 35 -43.31 20.77 -6.30
C ASN A 35 -43.26 21.41 -4.91
N ALA A 36 -43.06 20.61 -3.87
CA ALA A 36 -42.88 21.12 -2.51
C ALA A 36 -41.54 21.89 -2.37
N GLU A 37 -40.46 21.34 -2.91
CA GLU A 37 -39.15 22.01 -2.98
C GLU A 37 -39.23 23.35 -3.75
N ASP A 38 -39.85 23.37 -4.93
CA ASP A 38 -40.08 24.57 -5.75
C ASP A 38 -40.93 25.63 -5.01
N ALA A 39 -41.83 25.19 -4.13
CA ALA A 39 -42.65 26.05 -3.29
C ALA A 39 -41.90 26.58 -2.06
N GLY A 40 -40.70 26.08 -1.77
CA GLY A 40 -39.92 26.40 -0.59
C GLY A 40 -40.43 25.73 0.68
N ALA A 41 -41.08 24.57 0.56
CA ALA A 41 -41.50 23.79 1.71
C ALA A 41 -40.30 23.26 2.48
N ASP A 42 -40.48 23.11 3.79
CA ASP A 42 -39.50 22.49 4.70
C ASP A 42 -39.83 21.02 4.96
N THR A 43 -41.12 20.68 4.97
CA THR A 43 -41.62 19.33 5.26
C THR A 43 -42.58 18.85 4.17
N VAL A 44 -42.43 17.58 3.76
CA VAL A 44 -43.39 16.84 2.94
C VAL A 44 -43.85 15.58 3.69
N LYS A 45 -45.14 15.28 3.65
CA LYS A 45 -45.71 14.05 4.21
C LYS A 45 -46.57 13.33 3.18
N PHE A 46 -46.37 12.03 3.03
CA PHE A 46 -47.22 11.14 2.24
C PHE A 46 -47.99 10.22 3.18
N LEU A 47 -49.28 10.01 2.90
CA LEU A 47 -50.11 9.08 3.66
C LEU A 47 -50.97 8.27 2.71
N TYR A 48 -50.90 6.95 2.79
CA TYR A 48 -51.92 6.08 2.23
C TYR A 48 -52.96 5.75 3.30
N ASP A 49 -54.19 6.21 3.08
CA ASP A 49 -55.33 5.99 3.97
C ASP A 49 -56.30 5.01 3.30
N VAL A 50 -56.50 3.83 3.91
CA VAL A 50 -57.40 2.78 3.37
C VAL A 50 -58.84 2.90 3.87
N ARG A 51 -59.15 3.95 4.64
CA ARG A 51 -60.51 4.16 5.15
C ARG A 51 -61.48 4.47 4.02
N HIS A 52 -62.71 4.03 4.23
CA HIS A 52 -63.86 4.45 3.44
C HIS A 52 -64.67 5.43 4.28
N HIS A 53 -65.06 6.53 3.66
CA HIS A 53 -65.84 7.58 4.28
C HIS A 53 -67.33 7.40 3.96
N GLY A 54 -68.20 8.08 4.71
CA GLY A 54 -69.63 8.09 4.43
C GLY A 54 -69.94 8.66 3.04
N ASN A 55 -71.13 8.32 2.55
CA ASN A 55 -71.62 8.71 1.24
C ASN A 55 -73.11 9.13 1.26
N GLU A 56 -73.64 9.49 2.43
CA GLU A 56 -75.03 9.88 2.62
C GLU A 56 -75.23 11.39 2.41
N THR A 57 -74.26 12.21 2.84
CA THR A 57 -74.31 13.68 2.79
C THR A 57 -73.26 14.25 1.83
N LEU A 58 -73.41 13.96 0.54
CA LEU A 58 -72.48 14.39 -0.49
C LEU A 58 -72.95 15.68 -1.20
N TYR A 59 -71.98 16.52 -1.59
CA TYR A 59 -72.27 17.71 -2.41
C TYR A 59 -72.93 17.35 -3.74
N LEU A 60 -72.53 16.22 -4.32
CA LEU A 60 -73.15 15.60 -5.49
C LEU A 60 -73.09 14.08 -5.32
N ASP A 61 -74.21 13.38 -5.55
CA ASP A 61 -74.28 11.90 -5.46
C ASP A 61 -73.25 11.21 -6.37
N SER A 62 -72.92 11.82 -7.51
CA SER A 62 -71.91 11.31 -8.44
C SER A 62 -70.49 11.24 -7.86
N LEU A 63 -70.24 11.89 -6.72
CA LEU A 63 -68.94 11.90 -6.06
C LEU A 63 -68.73 10.72 -5.09
N ALA A 64 -69.77 9.91 -4.85
CA ALA A 64 -69.70 8.74 -3.98
C ALA A 64 -68.50 7.80 -4.25
N PRO A 65 -68.09 7.54 -5.52
CA PRO A 65 -66.95 6.66 -5.78
C PRO A 65 -65.59 7.20 -5.33
N TYR A 66 -65.48 8.48 -4.99
CA TYR A 66 -64.24 9.13 -4.53
C TYR A 66 -64.13 9.23 -3.00
N GLN A 67 -65.04 8.58 -2.27
CA GLN A 67 -65.07 8.52 -0.81
C GLN A 67 -64.27 7.34 -0.22
N GLY A 68 -63.65 6.53 -1.08
CA GLY A 68 -62.84 5.39 -0.68
C GLY A 68 -61.37 5.73 -0.33
N PRO A 69 -60.50 4.70 -0.34
CA PRO A 69 -59.08 4.82 -0.09
C PRO A 69 -58.41 5.90 -0.94
N ALA A 70 -57.48 6.62 -0.35
CA ALA A 70 -56.82 7.73 -1.01
C ALA A 70 -55.35 7.84 -0.63
N LEU A 71 -54.55 8.34 -1.57
CA LEU A 71 -53.22 8.83 -1.29
C LEU A 71 -53.30 10.33 -0.98
N TYR A 72 -52.69 10.72 0.12
CA TYR A 72 -52.53 12.11 0.52
C TYR A 72 -51.08 12.55 0.38
N SER A 73 -50.89 13.80 -0.03
CA SER A 73 -49.59 14.46 -0.05
C SER A 73 -49.75 15.84 0.60
N PHE A 74 -49.03 16.07 1.69
CA PHE A 74 -48.99 17.35 2.39
C PHE A 74 -47.62 18.00 2.27
N ASN A 75 -47.58 19.31 2.12
CA ASN A 75 -46.38 20.11 2.38
C ASN A 75 -46.75 21.41 3.11
N ASN A 76 -45.80 21.96 3.88
CA ASN A 76 -46.03 23.17 4.67
C ASN A 76 -45.82 24.49 3.90
N ALA A 77 -45.71 24.44 2.56
CA ALA A 77 -45.77 25.63 1.72
C ALA A 77 -47.20 25.86 1.20
N LYS A 78 -47.52 27.12 0.90
CA LYS A 78 -48.84 27.54 0.41
C LYS A 78 -48.82 27.82 -1.09
N PHE A 79 -49.91 27.49 -1.77
CA PHE A 79 -50.09 27.86 -3.17
C PHE A 79 -50.19 29.37 -3.32
N LYS A 80 -49.31 29.94 -4.15
CA LYS A 80 -49.39 31.35 -4.55
C LYS A 80 -50.40 31.49 -5.69
N LYS A 81 -50.82 32.73 -5.98
CA LYS A 81 -51.73 33.02 -7.10
C LYS A 81 -51.24 32.44 -8.43
N ALA A 82 -49.93 32.51 -8.69
CA ALA A 82 -49.33 31.94 -9.90
C ALA A 82 -49.42 30.40 -9.96
N ASP A 83 -49.39 29.72 -8.81
CA ASP A 83 -49.50 28.26 -8.75
C ASP A 83 -50.96 27.82 -9.03
N TRP A 84 -51.93 28.55 -8.48
CA TRP A 84 -53.36 28.38 -8.81
C TRP A 84 -53.66 28.62 -10.29
N ASP A 85 -53.09 29.66 -10.89
CA ASP A 85 -53.24 29.91 -12.33
C ASP A 85 -52.57 28.82 -13.17
N GLY A 86 -51.46 28.25 -12.68
CA GLY A 86 -50.67 27.23 -13.37
C GLY A 86 -51.37 25.87 -13.40
N ILE A 87 -51.88 25.42 -12.25
CA ILE A 87 -52.50 24.09 -12.10
C ILE A 87 -53.79 23.94 -12.94
N GLN A 88 -54.46 25.06 -13.26
CA GLN A 88 -55.65 25.11 -14.10
C GLN A 88 -55.35 24.99 -15.62
N THR A 89 -54.07 24.95 -16.02
CA THR A 89 -53.68 24.88 -17.45
C THR A 89 -52.84 23.63 -17.75
N PRO A 90 -53.46 22.44 -17.90
CA PRO A 90 -52.77 21.14 -18.00
C PRO A 90 -51.79 20.96 -19.17
N ALA A 91 -51.76 21.91 -20.13
CA ALA A 91 -50.95 21.82 -21.36
C ALA A 91 -50.05 23.05 -21.65
N ARG A 92 -50.05 24.08 -20.78
CA ARG A 92 -49.24 25.30 -20.98
C ARG A 92 -48.57 25.73 -19.68
N SER A 93 -47.48 25.07 -19.32
CA SER A 93 -46.65 25.50 -18.18
C SER A 93 -46.07 26.89 -18.42
N LYS A 94 -46.41 27.83 -17.53
CA LYS A 94 -45.71 29.12 -17.41
C LYS A 94 -44.30 28.97 -16.80
N LYS A 95 -43.91 27.78 -16.31
CA LYS A 95 -42.56 27.51 -15.76
C LYS A 95 -41.45 27.52 -16.83
N LYS A 96 -41.77 27.66 -18.13
CA LYS A 96 -40.78 27.67 -19.22
C LYS A 96 -39.75 28.81 -19.11
N THR A 97 -40.11 29.91 -18.44
CA THR A 97 -39.30 31.12 -18.25
C THR A 97 -38.61 31.22 -16.89
N ASP A 98 -38.99 30.40 -15.90
CA ASP A 98 -38.40 30.43 -14.57
C ASP A 98 -37.21 29.46 -14.52
N ARG A 99 -36.00 30.01 -14.40
CA ARG A 99 -34.74 29.23 -14.44
C ARG A 99 -34.55 28.36 -13.19
N LEU A 100 -35.33 28.60 -12.13
CA LEU A 100 -35.18 27.98 -10.82
C LEU A 100 -36.16 26.85 -10.52
N LYS A 101 -37.22 26.73 -11.33
CA LYS A 101 -38.27 25.72 -11.12
C LYS A 101 -38.10 24.53 -12.05
N VAL A 102 -38.33 23.34 -11.51
CA VAL A 102 -38.25 22.10 -12.26
C VAL A 102 -39.62 21.80 -12.89
N GLY A 103 -39.60 21.20 -14.10
CA GLY A 103 -40.82 20.84 -14.84
C GLY A 103 -41.30 21.89 -15.85
N ARG A 104 -40.54 22.06 -16.94
CA ARG A 104 -40.84 23.02 -18.04
C ARG A 104 -42.10 22.69 -18.84
N PHE A 105 -42.61 21.47 -18.74
CA PHE A 105 -43.74 21.01 -19.53
C PHE A 105 -45.09 21.16 -18.81
N GLY A 106 -45.12 21.26 -17.47
CA GLY A 106 -46.38 21.28 -16.71
C GLY A 106 -47.20 19.99 -16.83
N ILE A 107 -46.58 18.94 -17.39
CA ILE A 107 -47.15 17.60 -17.56
C ILE A 107 -46.88 16.74 -16.31
N GLY A 108 -45.95 17.16 -15.44
CA GLY A 108 -45.52 16.40 -14.26
C GLY A 108 -46.65 16.07 -13.29
N PHE A 109 -47.51 17.04 -12.99
CA PHE A 109 -48.70 16.82 -12.16
C PHE A 109 -49.69 15.85 -12.82
N ASN A 110 -49.75 15.77 -14.16
CA ASN A 110 -50.66 14.84 -14.85
C ASN A 110 -50.34 13.36 -14.55
N SER A 111 -49.15 13.06 -13.99
CA SER A 111 -48.84 11.71 -13.50
C SER A 111 -49.78 11.23 -12.38
N VAL A 112 -50.42 12.13 -11.63
CA VAL A 112 -51.42 11.74 -10.62
C VAL A 112 -52.64 11.07 -11.24
N TYR A 113 -52.94 11.35 -12.52
CA TYR A 113 -54.06 10.73 -13.23
C TYR A 113 -53.86 9.24 -13.51
N HIS A 114 -52.67 8.70 -13.22
CA HIS A 114 -52.53 7.25 -13.21
C HIS A 114 -53.28 6.61 -12.03
N ILE A 115 -53.38 7.28 -10.88
CA ILE A 115 -53.98 6.70 -9.66
C ILE A 115 -55.38 7.24 -9.35
N THR A 116 -55.72 8.45 -9.83
CA THR A 116 -56.97 9.12 -9.49
C THR A 116 -57.60 9.83 -10.68
N ASP A 117 -58.92 9.95 -10.71
CA ASP A 117 -59.63 10.73 -11.73
C ASP A 117 -60.06 12.11 -11.22
N LEU A 118 -60.10 12.30 -9.90
CA LEU A 118 -60.60 13.50 -9.25
C LEU A 118 -59.65 14.01 -8.15
N PRO A 119 -58.44 14.47 -8.50
CA PRO A 119 -57.53 15.04 -7.54
C PRO A 119 -58.11 16.32 -6.94
N SER A 120 -57.83 16.54 -5.66
CA SER A 120 -58.24 17.75 -4.93
C SER A 120 -57.07 18.40 -4.21
N ILE A 121 -57.16 19.71 -4.02
CA ILE A 121 -56.10 20.57 -3.47
C ILE A 121 -56.72 21.51 -2.44
N MET A 122 -56.26 21.44 -1.20
CA MET A 122 -56.60 22.40 -0.14
C MET A 122 -55.37 23.21 0.23
N SER A 123 -55.42 24.53 0.05
CA SER A 123 -54.33 25.43 0.43
C SER A 123 -54.85 26.85 0.67
N ASP A 124 -54.28 27.53 1.66
CA ASP A 124 -54.69 28.89 2.05
C ASP A 124 -56.20 28.92 2.40
N GLN A 125 -57.03 29.66 1.65
CA GLN A 125 -58.48 29.75 1.92
C GLN A 125 -59.33 28.95 0.92
N LYS A 126 -58.72 28.02 0.17
CA LYS A 126 -59.37 27.36 -0.96
C LYS A 126 -59.28 25.84 -0.88
N LEU A 127 -60.37 25.18 -1.28
CA LEU A 127 -60.42 23.77 -1.64
C LEU A 127 -60.86 23.66 -3.11
N ALA A 128 -60.04 23.04 -3.95
CA ALA A 128 -60.32 22.88 -5.36
C ALA A 128 -60.33 21.40 -5.76
N PHE A 129 -61.27 21.02 -6.63
CA PHE A 129 -61.35 19.72 -7.29
C PHE A 129 -61.03 19.92 -8.77
N ILE A 130 -60.25 19.02 -9.34
CA ILE A 130 -59.95 19.01 -10.77
C ILE A 130 -60.67 17.81 -11.38
N ASP A 131 -61.56 18.08 -12.33
CA ASP A 131 -62.40 17.09 -13.01
C ASP A 131 -62.05 17.10 -14.50
N PRO A 132 -60.99 16.40 -14.92
CA PRO A 132 -60.60 16.32 -16.33
C PRO A 132 -61.61 15.53 -17.19
N LEU A 133 -62.47 14.70 -16.59
CA LEU A 133 -63.51 13.95 -17.30
C LEU A 133 -64.75 14.79 -17.61
N GLU A 134 -64.88 15.95 -16.96
CA GLU A 134 -65.98 16.88 -17.23
C GLU A 134 -67.36 16.25 -16.87
N GLU A 135 -67.41 15.43 -15.82
CA GLU A 135 -68.59 14.62 -15.48
C GLU A 135 -69.41 15.17 -14.31
N HIS A 136 -68.79 15.92 -13.39
CA HIS A 136 -69.40 16.22 -12.09
C HIS A 136 -69.82 17.68 -11.95
N PHE A 137 -69.03 18.63 -12.45
CA PHE A 137 -69.24 20.05 -12.13
C PHE A 137 -69.84 20.87 -13.28
N PHE A 138 -70.84 21.68 -12.95
CA PHE A 138 -71.55 22.54 -13.90
C PHE A 138 -71.67 23.96 -13.34
N ASP A 139 -71.55 24.97 -14.20
CA ASP A 139 -71.84 26.34 -13.77
C ASP A 139 -73.35 26.65 -13.67
N LYS A 140 -73.68 27.85 -13.16
CA LYS A 140 -75.06 28.33 -13.03
C LYS A 140 -75.87 28.34 -14.34
N ARG A 141 -75.22 28.15 -15.50
CA ARG A 141 -75.85 28.09 -16.83
C ARG A 141 -75.86 26.66 -17.39
N GLY A 142 -75.53 25.64 -16.58
CA GLY A 142 -75.46 24.23 -16.97
C GLY A 142 -74.27 23.89 -17.87
N ARG A 143 -73.25 24.75 -17.95
CA ARG A 143 -72.05 24.46 -18.74
C ARG A 143 -71.08 23.65 -17.91
N VAL A 144 -70.59 22.58 -18.50
CA VAL A 144 -69.60 21.68 -17.90
C VAL A 144 -68.31 22.42 -17.53
N LYS A 145 -67.72 22.02 -16.41
CA LYS A 145 -66.49 22.58 -15.84
C LYS A 145 -65.48 21.46 -15.64
N THR A 146 -64.21 21.78 -15.90
CA THR A 146 -63.08 20.87 -15.68
C THR A 146 -62.60 20.84 -14.23
N GLY A 147 -63.44 21.25 -13.28
CA GLY A 147 -63.10 21.44 -11.88
C GLY A 147 -63.96 22.48 -11.17
N TRP A 148 -63.86 22.49 -9.84
CA TRP A 148 -64.67 23.33 -8.95
C TRP A 148 -63.85 23.84 -7.77
N GLN A 149 -64.19 25.00 -7.22
CA GLN A 149 -63.47 25.61 -6.11
C GLN A 149 -64.45 26.09 -5.05
N PHE A 150 -64.15 25.76 -3.80
CA PHE A 150 -64.83 26.24 -2.60
C PHE A 150 -63.91 27.18 -1.81
N GLY A 151 -64.48 28.20 -1.19
CA GLY A 151 -63.81 29.03 -0.20
C GLY A 151 -64.00 28.45 1.20
N LEU A 152 -62.90 28.09 1.88
CA LEU A 152 -62.93 27.42 3.18
C LEU A 152 -63.73 28.20 4.24
N GLY A 153 -63.65 29.54 4.22
CA GLY A 153 -64.43 30.41 5.10
C GLY A 153 -65.77 30.87 4.53
N SER A 154 -65.87 31.09 3.21
CA SER A 154 -67.08 31.66 2.60
C SER A 154 -68.20 30.65 2.39
N ASP A 155 -67.84 29.37 2.29
CA ASP A 155 -68.76 28.29 1.94
C ASP A 155 -69.01 27.35 3.14
N SER A 156 -68.91 27.88 4.37
CA SER A 156 -69.08 27.12 5.63
C SER A 156 -70.38 26.32 5.68
N ASP A 157 -71.47 26.92 5.19
CA ASP A 157 -72.79 26.29 5.18
C ASP A 157 -72.78 25.03 4.31
N ILE A 158 -72.16 25.11 3.12
CA ILE A 158 -72.01 23.97 2.20
C ILE A 158 -71.22 22.84 2.87
N PHE A 159 -70.15 23.16 3.61
CA PHE A 159 -69.37 22.13 4.29
C PHE A 159 -70.16 21.43 5.41
N SER A 160 -70.99 22.17 6.15
CA SER A 160 -71.82 21.62 7.23
C SER A 160 -73.01 20.80 6.75
N GLU A 161 -73.60 21.14 5.60
CA GLU A 161 -74.70 20.39 4.98
C GLU A 161 -74.23 19.09 4.30
N ASN A 162 -72.97 19.02 3.90
CA ASN A 162 -72.39 17.91 3.14
C ASN A 162 -71.22 17.27 3.90
N GLU A 163 -71.45 16.89 5.15
CA GLU A 163 -70.40 16.47 6.09
C GLU A 163 -69.55 15.32 5.53
N ASP A 164 -70.18 14.29 4.95
CA ASP A 164 -69.49 13.14 4.38
C ASP A 164 -68.51 13.52 3.28
N GLN A 165 -68.88 14.46 2.40
CA GLN A 165 -68.02 14.88 1.28
C GLN A 165 -66.68 15.47 1.76
N PHE A 166 -66.72 16.15 2.90
CA PHE A 166 -65.63 17.00 3.38
C PHE A 166 -64.90 16.46 4.61
N GLN A 167 -65.47 15.47 5.30
CA GLN A 167 -64.82 14.70 6.36
C GLN A 167 -63.39 14.24 6.01
N PRO A 168 -63.09 13.79 4.77
CA PRO A 168 -61.75 13.32 4.40
C PRO A 168 -60.66 14.40 4.33
N TYR A 169 -60.97 15.66 4.65
CA TYR A 169 -60.01 16.76 4.74
C TYR A 169 -59.73 17.19 6.18
N HIS A 170 -60.37 16.55 7.18
CA HIS A 170 -60.20 16.88 8.59
C HIS A 170 -59.12 16.02 9.26
N ASN A 171 -58.17 16.68 9.95
CA ASN A 171 -57.16 16.05 10.83
C ASN A 171 -56.45 14.83 10.22
N ILE A 172 -56.10 14.90 8.93
CA ILE A 172 -55.57 13.75 8.19
C ILE A 172 -54.15 13.37 8.67
N PHE A 173 -53.29 14.36 8.91
CA PHE A 173 -51.92 14.16 9.37
C PHE A 173 -51.75 14.58 10.84
N PRO A 174 -51.01 13.81 11.65
CA PRO A 174 -50.64 14.22 12.99
C PRO A 174 -49.89 15.57 12.99
N GLY A 175 -50.34 16.48 13.85
CA GLY A 175 -49.76 17.82 14.00
C GLY A 175 -50.09 18.82 12.88
N VAL A 176 -50.90 18.44 11.88
CA VAL A 176 -51.41 19.37 10.86
C VAL A 176 -52.82 19.77 11.24
N THR A 177 -53.01 21.03 11.61
CA THR A 177 -54.30 21.58 12.07
C THR A 177 -54.81 22.65 11.10
N GLY A 178 -56.10 22.94 11.18
CA GLY A 178 -56.78 23.90 10.30
C GLY A 178 -57.49 23.24 9.12
N GLY A 179 -57.85 24.04 8.12
CA GLY A 179 -58.63 23.60 6.96
C GLY A 179 -60.06 24.12 7.00
N ILE A 180 -61.01 23.25 6.68
CA ILE A 180 -62.44 23.57 6.60
C ILE A 180 -62.97 24.10 7.94
N SER A 181 -62.62 23.45 9.05
CA SER A 181 -63.10 23.84 10.38
C SER A 181 -62.62 25.23 10.86
N THR A 182 -61.53 25.75 10.30
CA THR A 182 -60.96 27.06 10.65
C THR A 182 -61.09 28.10 9.54
N GLY A 183 -61.61 27.71 8.37
CA GLY A 183 -61.68 28.56 7.17
C GLY A 183 -60.33 28.85 6.51
N TYR A 184 -59.25 28.21 6.95
CA TYR A 184 -57.88 28.48 6.50
C TYR A 184 -56.96 27.27 6.73
N PHE A 185 -56.13 26.93 5.73
CA PHE A 185 -55.17 25.84 5.79
C PHE A 185 -53.73 26.33 5.58
N ASP A 186 -52.88 26.17 6.61
CA ASP A 186 -51.48 26.61 6.57
C ASP A 186 -50.55 25.57 5.92
N GLY A 187 -50.69 25.43 4.62
CA GLY A 187 -49.91 24.50 3.82
C GLY A 187 -50.65 24.15 2.53
N THR A 188 -50.28 23.02 1.94
CA THR A 188 -50.96 22.45 0.79
C THR A 188 -51.20 20.97 1.02
N LEU A 189 -52.46 20.57 0.97
CA LEU A 189 -52.90 19.19 1.04
C LEU A 189 -53.45 18.76 -0.32
N PHE A 190 -52.89 17.70 -0.86
CA PHE A 190 -53.47 16.98 -1.98
C PHE A 190 -54.15 15.71 -1.49
N ARG A 191 -55.32 15.40 -2.04
CA ARG A 191 -55.99 14.12 -1.88
C ARG A 191 -56.25 13.52 -3.25
N PHE A 192 -55.83 12.26 -3.40
CA PHE A 192 -55.94 11.45 -4.61
C PHE A 192 -56.75 10.19 -4.31
N PRO A 193 -58.09 10.24 -4.42
CA PRO A 193 -58.94 9.05 -4.27
C PRO A 193 -58.57 8.00 -5.32
N LEU A 194 -58.37 6.76 -4.91
CA LEU A 194 -57.93 5.69 -5.82
C LEU A 194 -59.03 5.33 -6.81
N ARG A 195 -58.64 5.11 -8.07
CA ARG A 195 -59.55 4.66 -9.12
C ARG A 195 -60.14 3.29 -8.78
N HIS A 196 -61.46 3.21 -8.85
CA HIS A 196 -62.25 1.99 -8.60
C HIS A 196 -62.76 1.34 -9.90
N ALA A 197 -62.82 2.08 -11.02
CA ALA A 197 -63.28 1.58 -12.31
C ALA A 197 -62.51 2.23 -13.47
N ALA A 198 -62.19 1.44 -14.51
CA ALA A 198 -61.51 1.88 -15.71
C ALA A 198 -62.31 2.95 -16.49
N ASN A 199 -61.62 3.93 -17.08
CA ASN A 199 -62.24 4.99 -17.88
C ASN A 199 -61.31 5.47 -19.01
N SER A 200 -61.67 6.59 -19.67
CA SER A 200 -60.94 7.14 -20.81
C SER A 200 -59.59 7.79 -20.49
N LEU A 201 -59.29 8.08 -19.21
CA LEU A 201 -57.99 8.57 -18.76
C LEU A 201 -57.02 7.43 -18.47
N SER A 202 -57.50 6.35 -17.83
CA SER A 202 -56.72 5.15 -17.58
C SER A 202 -57.63 3.96 -17.27
N ASP A 203 -57.21 2.78 -17.71
CA ASP A 203 -57.82 1.48 -17.42
C ASP A 203 -57.32 0.86 -16.11
N LYS A 204 -56.35 1.49 -15.44
CA LYS A 204 -55.68 0.95 -14.28
C LYS A 204 -56.44 1.18 -12.97
N ILE A 205 -56.76 0.11 -12.27
CA ILE A 205 -57.50 0.09 -11.00
C ILE A 205 -56.55 -0.34 -9.87
N TYR A 206 -56.58 0.39 -8.76
CA TYR A 206 -55.77 0.09 -7.57
C TYR A 206 -56.67 -0.49 -6.47
N SER A 207 -57.11 -1.73 -6.68
CA SER A 207 -58.10 -2.41 -5.82
C SER A 207 -57.47 -3.23 -4.68
N ASP A 208 -56.17 -3.50 -4.74
CA ASP A 208 -55.43 -4.26 -3.73
C ASP A 208 -54.59 -3.33 -2.85
N GLU A 209 -54.72 -3.48 -1.52
CA GLU A 209 -53.87 -2.73 -0.58
C GLU A 209 -52.36 -3.01 -0.78
N GLY A 210 -52.03 -4.16 -1.39
CA GLY A 210 -50.67 -4.62 -1.68
C GLY A 210 -49.91 -3.66 -2.61
N THR A 211 -50.44 -3.38 -3.81
CA THR A 211 -49.76 -2.55 -4.82
C THR A 211 -49.34 -1.17 -4.30
N ILE A 212 -50.25 -0.39 -3.67
CA ILE A 212 -49.88 0.94 -3.15
C ILE A 212 -48.91 0.83 -1.95
N SER A 213 -49.04 -0.22 -1.14
CA SER A 213 -48.12 -0.45 -0.02
C SER A 213 -46.70 -0.77 -0.51
N GLU A 214 -46.57 -1.59 -1.56
CA GLU A 214 -45.28 -1.90 -2.19
C GLU A 214 -44.63 -0.65 -2.80
N LEU A 215 -45.43 0.23 -3.42
CA LEU A 215 -44.95 1.51 -3.94
C LEU A 215 -44.42 2.43 -2.82
N LEU A 216 -45.12 2.52 -1.69
CA LEU A 216 -44.63 3.28 -0.53
C LEU A 216 -43.37 2.65 0.08
N LEU A 217 -43.27 1.32 0.10
CA LEU A 217 -42.06 0.62 0.52
C LEU A 217 -40.90 0.86 -0.45
N ALA A 218 -41.15 1.01 -1.75
CA ALA A 218 -40.11 1.38 -2.72
C ALA A 218 -39.49 2.78 -2.43
N PHE A 219 -40.24 3.70 -1.79
CA PHE A 219 -39.65 4.97 -1.33
C PHE A 219 -38.58 4.74 -0.25
N ARG A 220 -38.76 3.74 0.62
CA ARG A 220 -37.78 3.38 1.66
C ARG A 220 -36.40 3.09 1.08
N ALA A 221 -36.33 2.52 -0.13
CA ALA A 221 -35.06 2.15 -0.76
C ALA A 221 -34.20 3.36 -1.21
N ASP A 222 -34.84 4.50 -1.51
CA ASP A 222 -34.15 5.73 -1.93
C ASP A 222 -34.14 6.80 -0.82
N ALA A 223 -34.78 6.53 0.32
CA ALA A 223 -35.03 7.50 1.38
C ALA A 223 -33.74 8.14 1.88
N ASP A 224 -32.69 7.34 2.07
CA ASP A 224 -31.37 7.71 2.57
C ASP A 224 -30.73 8.84 1.75
N VAL A 225 -31.03 8.89 0.45
CA VAL A 225 -30.38 9.78 -0.52
C VAL A 225 -31.34 10.77 -1.16
N ALA A 226 -32.64 10.68 -0.89
CA ALA A 226 -33.69 11.47 -1.55
C ALA A 226 -33.50 12.98 -1.36
N MET A 227 -32.95 13.43 -0.23
CA MET A 227 -32.76 14.85 0.10
C MET A 227 -31.34 15.40 -0.14
N LEU A 228 -30.42 14.60 -0.70
CA LEU A 228 -29.00 15.00 -0.82
C LEU A 228 -28.80 16.34 -1.53
N PHE A 229 -29.51 16.57 -2.64
CA PHE A 229 -29.36 17.76 -3.48
C PHE A 229 -30.55 18.72 -3.41
N LEU A 230 -31.50 18.46 -2.51
CA LEU A 230 -32.63 19.34 -2.23
C LEU A 230 -32.19 20.47 -1.28
N ARG A 231 -32.72 21.67 -1.47
CA ARG A 231 -32.26 22.89 -0.78
C ARG A 231 -33.21 23.27 0.35
N SER A 232 -34.51 23.22 0.12
CA SER A 232 -35.53 23.70 1.06
C SER A 232 -36.01 22.61 2.00
N LEU A 233 -36.21 21.40 1.48
CA LEU A 233 -36.73 20.29 2.27
C LEU A 233 -35.73 19.77 3.31
N ASN A 234 -36.19 19.64 4.56
CA ASN A 234 -35.44 19.06 5.68
C ASN A 234 -36.14 17.82 6.28
N ASN A 235 -37.41 17.57 5.95
CA ASN A 235 -38.14 16.41 6.46
C ASN A 235 -39.07 15.81 5.40
N ILE A 236 -38.91 14.51 5.11
CA ILE A 236 -39.86 13.72 4.32
C ILE A 236 -40.38 12.59 5.19
N GLU A 237 -41.70 12.46 5.27
CA GLU A 237 -42.36 11.42 6.06
C GLU A 237 -43.33 10.63 5.19
N VAL A 238 -43.28 9.30 5.29
CA VAL A 238 -44.18 8.39 4.59
C VAL A 238 -44.92 7.55 5.62
N LEU A 239 -46.24 7.56 5.54
CA LEU A 239 -47.14 6.94 6.51
C LEU A 239 -48.16 6.04 5.80
N LYS A 240 -48.69 5.06 6.53
CA LYS A 240 -49.85 4.27 6.15
C LYS A 240 -50.85 4.25 7.30
N ARG A 241 -52.13 4.40 7.00
CA ARG A 241 -53.23 4.19 7.96
C ARG A 241 -54.01 2.94 7.54
N PRO A 242 -53.77 1.78 8.19
CA PRO A 242 -54.50 0.54 7.96
C PRO A 242 -55.98 0.61 8.37
N PHE A 243 -56.76 -0.37 7.90
CA PHE A 243 -58.17 -0.50 8.28
C PHE A 243 -58.31 -0.67 9.81
N GLY A 244 -59.27 0.05 10.41
CA GLY A 244 -59.58 -0.05 11.84
C GLY A 244 -58.67 0.74 12.79
N LEU A 245 -57.60 1.38 12.30
CA LEU A 245 -56.73 2.24 13.11
C LEU A 245 -57.08 3.73 12.91
N GLN A 246 -57.18 4.47 14.02
CA GLN A 246 -57.35 5.94 13.95
C GLN A 246 -56.05 6.65 13.58
N GLU A 247 -54.94 6.23 14.15
CA GLU A 247 -53.64 6.86 13.95
C GLU A 247 -52.83 6.19 12.82
N PRO A 248 -52.12 6.97 11.98
CA PRO A 248 -51.26 6.43 10.94
C PRO A 248 -49.96 5.86 11.52
N SER A 249 -49.49 4.74 10.96
CA SER A 249 -48.19 4.14 11.23
C SER A 249 -47.10 4.71 10.31
N LEU A 250 -45.90 4.90 10.85
CA LEU A 250 -44.73 5.35 10.09
C LEU A 250 -44.21 4.22 9.19
N ILE A 251 -43.92 4.51 7.91
CA ILE A 251 -43.15 3.62 7.04
C ILE A 251 -41.68 4.04 7.05
N VAL A 252 -41.42 5.31 6.73
CA VAL A 252 -40.07 5.87 6.74
C VAL A 252 -40.14 7.38 6.96
N ARG A 253 -39.20 7.91 7.72
CA ARG A 253 -38.98 9.34 7.89
C ARG A 253 -37.52 9.65 7.64
N VAL A 254 -37.25 10.68 6.84
CA VAL A 254 -35.90 11.16 6.58
C VAL A 254 -35.83 12.60 7.07
N ARG A 255 -34.88 12.89 7.95
CA ARG A 255 -34.66 14.22 8.52
C ARG A 255 -33.23 14.66 8.23
N ARG A 256 -33.08 15.91 7.79
CA ARG A 256 -31.80 16.60 7.83
C ARG A 256 -31.57 17.06 9.26
N GLU A 257 -30.48 16.63 9.86
CA GLU A 257 -30.06 17.14 11.16
C GLU A 257 -29.53 18.56 10.98
N HIS A 258 -30.02 19.47 11.81
CA HIS A 258 -29.50 20.83 11.86
C HIS A 258 -28.42 20.91 12.92
N ASP A 259 -27.24 21.41 12.52
CA ASP A 259 -26.28 21.92 13.47
C ASP A 259 -26.83 23.24 14.04
N PRO A 260 -27.06 23.34 15.36
CA PRO A 260 -27.60 24.55 15.99
C PRO A 260 -26.76 25.80 15.77
N GLU A 261 -25.46 25.66 15.48
CA GLU A 261 -24.52 26.77 15.33
C GLU A 261 -24.43 27.31 13.89
N THR A 262 -24.99 26.62 12.90
CA THR A 262 -24.90 27.02 11.49
C THR A 262 -26.26 27.32 10.86
N HIS A 263 -26.32 28.34 10.00
CA HIS A 263 -27.53 28.62 9.21
C HIS A 263 -27.76 27.48 8.22
N PRO A 264 -29.02 27.06 7.94
CA PRO A 264 -29.30 25.98 6.99
C PRO A 264 -28.70 26.30 5.61
N PRO A 265 -27.68 25.57 5.15
CA PRO A 265 -26.90 25.98 3.96
C PRO A 265 -27.74 26.02 2.68
N GLY A 266 -28.82 25.23 2.63
CA GLY A 266 -29.81 25.29 1.55
C GLY A 266 -30.54 26.63 1.41
N LYS A 267 -30.74 27.39 2.51
CA LYS A 267 -31.34 28.74 2.46
C LYS A 267 -30.36 29.78 1.92
N GLU A 268 -29.09 29.70 2.34
CA GLU A 268 -28.03 30.58 1.81
C GLU A 268 -27.84 30.33 0.31
N PHE A 269 -27.74 29.06 -0.10
CA PHE A 269 -27.63 28.70 -1.51
C PHE A 269 -28.79 29.26 -2.33
N SER A 270 -30.02 29.09 -1.82
CA SER A 270 -31.23 29.58 -2.49
C SER A 270 -31.24 31.10 -2.64
N SER A 271 -30.83 31.85 -1.62
CA SER A 271 -30.71 33.31 -1.67
C SER A 271 -29.66 33.77 -2.70
N ARG A 272 -28.48 33.14 -2.70
CA ARG A 272 -27.41 33.42 -3.69
C ARG A 272 -27.87 33.09 -5.11
N LEU A 273 -28.62 32.01 -5.26
CA LEU A 273 -29.17 31.55 -6.53
C LEU A 273 -30.29 32.47 -7.06
N GLU A 274 -31.17 32.96 -6.19
CA GLU A 274 -32.19 33.97 -6.53
C GLU A 274 -31.52 35.27 -6.99
N THR A 275 -30.50 35.72 -6.25
CA THR A 275 -29.68 36.88 -6.63
C THR A 275 -29.05 36.68 -8.00
N TYR A 276 -28.40 35.54 -8.23
CA TYR A 276 -27.81 35.17 -9.52
C TYR A 276 -28.81 35.17 -10.67
N CYS A 277 -30.04 34.72 -10.44
CA CYS A 277 -31.07 34.71 -11.49
C CYS A 277 -31.61 36.11 -11.79
N SER A 278 -31.76 36.95 -10.76
CA SER A 278 -32.26 38.32 -10.86
C SER A 278 -31.27 39.33 -11.45
N ASP A 279 -29.97 39.02 -11.46
CA ASP A 279 -28.93 39.94 -11.91
C ASP A 279 -28.95 40.17 -13.44
N VAL A 280 -29.21 41.41 -13.84
CA VAL A 280 -29.33 41.89 -15.23
C VAL A 280 -28.01 42.48 -15.75
N SER A 281 -26.99 42.63 -14.90
CA SER A 281 -25.73 43.34 -15.19
C SER A 281 -24.78 42.61 -16.16
N GLY A 282 -25.06 41.33 -16.46
CA GLY A 282 -24.42 40.58 -17.54
C GLY A 282 -23.09 39.90 -17.19
N ARG A 283 -22.44 40.22 -16.07
CA ARG A 283 -21.29 39.45 -15.53
C ARG A 283 -21.71 38.66 -14.31
N ARG A 284 -21.57 37.34 -14.36
CA ARG A 284 -21.98 36.43 -13.28
C ARG A 284 -20.80 35.58 -12.82
N GLY A 285 -20.34 35.82 -11.59
CA GLY A 285 -19.32 34.98 -10.96
C GLY A 285 -19.85 33.57 -10.63
N PRO A 286 -18.95 32.59 -10.45
CA PRO A 286 -19.35 31.24 -10.03
C PRO A 286 -19.94 31.27 -8.61
N ILE A 287 -20.94 30.42 -8.37
CA ILE A 287 -21.47 30.16 -7.03
C ILE A 287 -21.00 28.78 -6.60
N LYS A 288 -20.22 28.73 -5.53
CA LYS A 288 -19.82 27.51 -4.86
C LYS A 288 -20.38 27.48 -3.44
N LEU A 289 -20.89 26.32 -3.04
CA LEU A 289 -21.29 26.03 -1.67
C LEU A 289 -20.89 24.59 -1.35
N ASN A 290 -20.12 24.42 -0.27
CA ASN A 290 -19.74 23.11 0.24
C ASN A 290 -20.31 22.96 1.65
N ASP A 291 -20.89 21.82 1.94
CA ASP A 291 -21.57 21.57 3.21
C ASP A 291 -21.34 20.12 3.68
N CYS A 292 -21.40 19.91 4.99
CA CYS A 292 -21.36 18.59 5.62
C CYS A 292 -22.69 18.33 6.33
N VAL A 293 -23.56 17.57 5.69
CA VAL A 293 -24.92 17.31 6.15
C VAL A 293 -25.06 15.92 6.74
N THR A 294 -25.87 15.79 7.79
CA THR A 294 -26.25 14.50 8.35
C THR A 294 -27.73 14.27 8.10
N PHE A 295 -28.08 13.11 7.53
CA PHE A 295 -29.45 12.69 7.34
C PHE A 295 -29.75 11.48 8.21
N THR A 296 -30.83 11.55 8.97
CA THR A 296 -31.30 10.46 9.81
C THR A 296 -32.55 9.86 9.20
N THR A 297 -32.46 8.57 8.88
CA THR A 297 -33.54 7.75 8.33
C THR A 297 -34.11 6.88 9.44
N GLU A 298 -35.36 7.14 9.80
CA GLU A 298 -36.11 6.43 10.85
C GLU A 298 -37.19 5.55 10.19
N THR A 299 -37.29 4.32 10.67
CA THR A 299 -38.35 3.35 10.35
C THR A 299 -38.93 2.84 11.67
N LEU A 300 -39.97 2.01 11.64
CA LEU A 300 -40.51 1.42 12.88
C LEU A 300 -39.47 0.55 13.60
N GLU A 301 -38.57 -0.10 12.86
CA GLU A 301 -37.62 -1.06 13.42
C GLU A 301 -36.24 -0.47 13.74
N ALA A 302 -35.83 0.57 13.01
CA ALA A 302 -34.45 1.07 13.05
C ALA A 302 -34.36 2.56 12.77
N SER A 303 -33.31 3.19 13.32
CA SER A 303 -32.86 4.54 12.98
C SER A 303 -31.40 4.51 12.55
N LYS A 304 -31.07 5.20 11.45
CA LYS A 304 -29.73 5.24 10.85
C LYS A 304 -29.39 6.67 10.45
N ALA A 305 -28.31 7.20 10.99
CA ALA A 305 -27.73 8.46 10.56
C ALA A 305 -26.63 8.23 9.51
N GLN A 306 -26.61 9.04 8.45
CA GLN A 306 -25.55 9.07 7.45
C GLN A 306 -25.08 10.49 7.20
N ARG A 307 -23.76 10.66 7.20
CA ARG A 307 -23.11 11.96 6.97
C ARG A 307 -22.57 12.03 5.55
N TRP A 308 -22.76 13.19 4.92
CA TRP A 308 -22.40 13.43 3.53
C TRP A 308 -21.74 14.79 3.39
N ILE A 309 -20.73 14.88 2.54
CA ILE A 309 -20.22 16.15 2.04
C ILE A 309 -20.94 16.44 0.74
N VAL A 310 -21.63 17.57 0.64
CA VAL A 310 -22.34 17.99 -0.56
C VAL A 310 -21.73 19.28 -1.08
N SER A 311 -21.26 19.25 -2.32
CA SER A 311 -20.72 20.42 -3.01
C SER A 311 -21.64 20.81 -4.16
N HIS A 312 -22.11 22.05 -4.16
CA HIS A 312 -22.87 22.68 -5.25
C HIS A 312 -22.00 23.69 -5.98
N HIS A 313 -22.05 23.66 -7.31
CA HIS A 313 -21.36 24.62 -8.15
C HIS A 313 -22.23 25.07 -9.32
N ILE A 314 -22.36 26.38 -9.47
CA ILE A 314 -22.88 27.04 -10.66
C ILE A 314 -21.72 27.74 -11.34
N ALA A 315 -21.43 27.36 -12.58
CA ALA A 315 -20.21 27.78 -13.27
C ALA A 315 -20.09 29.30 -13.47
N GLY A 316 -21.20 30.03 -13.62
CA GLY A 316 -21.13 31.45 -13.97
C GLY A 316 -20.49 31.68 -15.35
N ASP A 317 -19.69 32.74 -15.48
CA ASP A 317 -19.00 33.12 -16.72
C ASP A 317 -17.71 32.34 -17.00
N SER A 318 -17.25 31.46 -16.10
CA SER A 318 -16.02 30.66 -16.31
C SER A 318 -16.19 29.46 -17.24
N MET A 319 -17.33 29.36 -17.92
CA MET A 319 -17.67 28.26 -18.83
C MET A 319 -16.99 28.38 -20.19
N SER A 320 -16.87 27.25 -20.90
CA SER A 320 -16.59 27.25 -22.32
C SER A 320 -17.65 28.04 -23.12
N PRO A 321 -17.28 28.63 -24.27
CA PRO A 321 -18.23 29.28 -25.16
C PRO A 321 -19.39 28.36 -25.55
N GLU A 322 -19.12 27.07 -25.79
CA GLU A 322 -20.15 26.10 -26.18
C GLU A 322 -21.17 25.87 -25.06
N LEU A 323 -20.72 25.65 -23.82
CA LEU A 323 -21.62 25.43 -22.68
C LEU A 323 -22.43 26.69 -22.35
N SER A 324 -21.80 27.86 -22.47
CA SER A 324 -22.48 29.16 -22.29
C SER A 324 -23.58 29.39 -23.32
N ASP A 325 -23.32 29.08 -24.59
CA ASP A 325 -24.29 29.19 -25.66
C ASP A 325 -25.46 28.23 -25.49
N LEU A 326 -25.19 26.98 -25.09
CA LEU A 326 -26.24 26.01 -24.79
C LEU A 326 -27.07 26.42 -23.56
N ALA A 327 -26.45 26.92 -22.51
CA ALA A 327 -27.13 27.44 -21.32
C ALA A 327 -28.11 28.57 -21.69
N LYS A 328 -27.71 29.49 -22.57
CA LYS A 328 -28.56 30.59 -23.06
C LYS A 328 -29.68 30.09 -23.98
N LYS A 329 -29.35 29.30 -25.01
CA LYS A 329 -30.32 28.74 -25.99
C LYS A 329 -31.40 27.92 -25.30
N GLN A 330 -31.03 27.15 -24.29
CA GLN A 330 -31.96 26.29 -23.55
C GLN A 330 -32.51 26.97 -22.29
N SER A 331 -32.05 28.16 -21.91
CA SER A 331 -32.38 28.82 -20.63
C SER A 331 -32.11 27.93 -19.40
N HIS A 332 -31.13 27.03 -19.49
CA HIS A 332 -30.71 26.17 -18.39
C HIS A 332 -29.76 26.91 -17.44
N LEU A 333 -29.66 26.41 -16.21
CA LEU A 333 -28.61 26.82 -15.28
C LEU A 333 -27.49 25.78 -15.34
N PRO A 334 -26.23 26.20 -15.54
CA PRO A 334 -25.07 25.31 -15.51
C PRO A 334 -24.74 24.95 -14.07
N TRP A 335 -25.58 24.10 -13.49
CA TRP A 335 -25.51 23.68 -12.10
C TRP A 335 -25.20 22.19 -12.03
N ALA A 336 -24.14 21.86 -11.30
CA ALA A 336 -23.81 20.51 -10.88
C ALA A 336 -23.61 20.45 -9.36
N ALA A 337 -23.79 19.27 -8.79
CA ALA A 337 -23.44 18.99 -7.41
C ALA A 337 -22.87 17.57 -7.26
N VAL A 338 -22.05 17.35 -6.24
CA VAL A 338 -21.49 16.04 -5.89
C VAL A 338 -21.69 15.78 -4.41
N ALA A 339 -22.11 14.56 -4.05
CA ALA A 339 -22.25 14.13 -2.67
C ALA A 339 -21.30 12.96 -2.37
N VAL A 340 -20.38 13.19 -1.42
CA VAL A 340 -19.36 12.23 -0.97
C VAL A 340 -19.79 11.64 0.38
N PRO A 341 -19.88 10.30 0.51
CA PRO A 341 -20.24 9.68 1.78
C PRO A 341 -19.11 9.83 2.81
N VAL A 342 -19.43 10.30 4.01
CA VAL A 342 -18.54 10.33 5.18
C VAL A 342 -18.89 9.14 6.05
N SER A 343 -18.23 8.00 5.85
CA SER A 343 -18.49 6.81 6.67
C SER A 343 -17.88 6.99 8.07
N SER A 344 -18.71 6.88 9.11
CA SER A 344 -18.31 6.89 10.53
C SER A 344 -18.07 5.49 11.12
N SER A 345 -17.99 4.44 10.30
CA SER A 345 -17.69 3.09 10.79
C SER A 345 -16.83 2.31 9.80
N GLU A 346 -15.91 1.52 10.38
CA GLU A 346 -15.02 0.56 9.72
C GLU A 346 -15.72 -0.27 8.64
N PRO A 347 -14.97 -0.83 7.67
CA PRO A 347 -15.51 -1.72 6.65
C PRO A 347 -16.33 -2.83 7.30
N ARG A 348 -17.66 -2.76 7.15
CA ARG A 348 -18.54 -3.84 7.57
C ARG A 348 -18.18 -5.07 6.75
N ASN A 349 -17.45 -5.98 7.38
CA ASN A 349 -17.43 -7.40 7.03
C ASN A 349 -18.82 -7.97 7.27
N VAL A 350 -19.76 -7.66 6.38
CA VAL A 350 -21.01 -8.40 6.23
C VAL A 350 -21.03 -8.88 4.79
N ALA A 351 -20.45 -10.06 4.58
CA ALA A 351 -20.64 -10.83 3.37
C ALA A 351 -22.16 -11.03 3.20
N GLY A 352 -22.76 -10.31 2.24
CA GLY A 352 -24.18 -10.48 1.90
C GLY A 352 -24.91 -9.25 1.35
N GLU A 353 -24.55 -8.02 1.75
CA GLU A 353 -25.37 -6.82 1.39
C GLU A 353 -24.56 -5.62 0.85
N ALA A 354 -23.24 -5.73 0.70
CA ALA A 354 -22.34 -4.59 0.43
C ALA A 354 -21.85 -4.44 -1.03
N GLU A 355 -22.37 -5.20 -1.99
CA GLU A 355 -21.91 -5.10 -3.39
C GLU A 355 -22.64 -4.01 -4.22
N ASN A 356 -23.76 -3.45 -3.74
CA ASN A 356 -24.55 -2.46 -4.50
C ASN A 356 -24.56 -1.02 -3.93
N ASN A 357 -24.08 -0.78 -2.70
CA ASN A 357 -24.17 0.53 -2.04
C ASN A 357 -22.97 1.47 -2.26
N ASN A 358 -21.91 1.02 -2.96
CA ASN A 358 -20.74 1.85 -3.25
C ASN A 358 -20.75 2.46 -4.66
N ILE A 359 -21.77 2.16 -5.47
CA ILE A 359 -21.87 2.68 -6.83
C ILE A 359 -22.71 3.94 -6.83
N GLY A 360 -22.06 5.04 -7.24
CA GLY A 360 -22.63 6.35 -7.45
C GLY A 360 -23.82 6.32 -8.39
N ARG A 361 -24.75 7.22 -8.12
CA ARG A 361 -26.00 7.37 -8.88
C ARG A 361 -26.09 8.78 -9.42
N ALA A 362 -26.73 8.89 -10.56
CA ALA A 362 -27.04 10.16 -11.18
C ALA A 362 -28.35 10.73 -10.64
N PHE A 363 -28.35 12.04 -10.38
CA PHE A 363 -29.46 12.81 -9.84
C PHE A 363 -29.78 13.95 -10.79
N CYS A 364 -31.07 14.20 -10.97
CA CYS A 364 -31.59 15.44 -11.52
C CYS A 364 -32.58 15.96 -10.48
N PHE A 365 -32.06 16.73 -9.52
CA PHE A 365 -32.64 17.06 -8.21
C PHE A 365 -32.86 15.86 -7.29
N LEU A 366 -33.69 14.91 -7.72
CA LEU A 366 -33.96 13.65 -7.06
C LEU A 366 -33.18 12.50 -7.72
N PRO A 367 -32.99 11.37 -7.02
CA PRO A 367 -32.34 10.21 -7.62
C PRO A 367 -33.11 9.75 -8.85
N LEU A 368 -32.40 9.44 -9.93
CA LEU A 368 -33.00 8.73 -11.05
C LEU A 368 -33.43 7.33 -10.62
N PRO A 369 -34.48 6.75 -11.24
CA PRO A 369 -35.00 5.43 -10.87
C PRO A 369 -33.88 4.39 -10.81
N PRO A 370 -33.94 3.46 -9.84
CA PRO A 370 -32.91 2.44 -9.69
C PRO A 370 -32.83 1.55 -10.94
N GLY A 371 -31.64 1.46 -11.53
CA GLY A 371 -31.37 0.69 -12.75
C GLY A 371 -29.96 0.98 -13.28
N GLU A 372 -29.50 0.18 -14.24
CA GLU A 372 -28.15 0.34 -14.82
C GLU A 372 -27.92 1.74 -15.41
N GLU A 373 -28.94 2.33 -16.03
CA GLU A 373 -28.88 3.67 -16.63
C GLU A 373 -28.60 4.81 -15.63
N SER A 374 -28.92 4.59 -14.35
CA SER A 374 -28.70 5.57 -13.29
C SER A 374 -27.34 5.44 -12.62
N ARG A 375 -26.64 4.31 -12.81
CA ARG A 375 -25.36 4.00 -12.16
C ARG A 375 -24.23 4.68 -12.91
N THR A 376 -23.38 5.41 -12.19
CA THR A 376 -22.25 6.13 -12.78
C THR A 376 -20.94 5.34 -12.73
N GLY A 377 -20.83 4.38 -11.79
CA GLY A 377 -19.56 3.71 -11.48
C GLY A 377 -18.61 4.56 -10.61
N LEU A 378 -18.98 5.80 -10.27
CA LEU A 378 -18.20 6.66 -9.38
C LEU A 378 -18.46 6.28 -7.91
N PRO A 379 -17.55 6.52 -6.96
CA PRO A 379 -17.81 6.27 -5.53
C PRO A 379 -18.68 7.35 -4.87
N VAL A 380 -19.26 8.26 -5.66
CA VAL A 380 -20.03 9.43 -5.20
C VAL A 380 -21.33 9.59 -5.97
N HIS A 381 -22.32 10.23 -5.35
CA HIS A 381 -23.54 10.62 -6.07
C HIS A 381 -23.31 11.93 -6.83
N VAL A 382 -23.83 11.99 -8.06
CA VAL A 382 -23.62 13.13 -8.95
C VAL A 382 -24.95 13.71 -9.37
N HIS A 383 -25.09 15.01 -9.17
CA HIS A 383 -26.21 15.82 -9.60
C HIS A 383 -25.81 16.75 -10.74
N GLY A 384 -26.71 16.91 -11.69
CA GLY A 384 -26.63 17.95 -12.71
C GLY A 384 -28.02 18.36 -13.15
N PHE A 385 -28.13 19.57 -13.71
CA PHE A 385 -29.34 19.99 -14.42
C PHE A 385 -29.48 19.24 -15.75
N PHE A 386 -29.58 17.91 -15.68
CA PHE A 386 -29.49 17.02 -16.83
C PHE A 386 -30.78 17.02 -17.64
N ALA A 387 -30.62 16.92 -18.96
CA ALA A 387 -31.70 16.48 -19.83
C ALA A 387 -31.88 14.96 -19.69
N VAL A 388 -33.09 14.52 -19.33
CA VAL A 388 -33.43 13.10 -19.17
C VAL A 388 -34.13 12.55 -20.41
N ASN A 389 -34.12 11.23 -20.57
CA ASN A 389 -34.85 10.52 -21.61
C ASN A 389 -36.37 10.72 -21.48
N SER A 390 -37.14 10.40 -22.53
CA SER A 390 -38.60 10.56 -22.55
C SER A 390 -39.31 9.72 -21.49
N ASP A 391 -38.75 8.56 -21.15
CA ASP A 391 -39.20 7.67 -20.07
C ASP A 391 -38.72 8.13 -18.66
N ARG A 392 -37.85 9.14 -18.61
CA ARG A 392 -37.28 9.76 -17.40
C ARG A 392 -36.52 8.78 -16.50
N ARG A 393 -35.95 7.71 -17.07
CA ARG A 393 -35.14 6.72 -16.35
C ARG A 393 -33.64 7.02 -16.42
N GLY A 394 -33.17 7.46 -17.57
CA GLY A 394 -31.76 7.75 -17.82
C GLY A 394 -31.47 9.19 -18.25
N ILE A 395 -30.19 9.55 -18.22
CA ILE A 395 -29.66 10.78 -18.80
C ILE A 395 -29.59 10.63 -20.32
N LYS A 396 -29.90 11.70 -21.05
CA LYS A 396 -29.76 11.72 -22.50
C LYS A 396 -28.30 11.88 -22.90
N TRP A 397 -27.78 10.97 -23.71
CA TRP A 397 -26.40 10.98 -24.19
C TRP A 397 -26.32 11.14 -25.71
N PRO A 398 -25.21 11.67 -26.26
CA PRO A 398 -25.03 11.77 -27.71
C PRO A 398 -25.04 10.38 -28.36
N GLY A 399 -25.83 10.19 -29.41
CA GLY A 399 -25.82 8.97 -30.21
C GLY A 399 -24.79 9.05 -31.35
N PRO A 400 -24.48 7.92 -32.02
CA PRO A 400 -23.48 7.87 -33.11
C PRO A 400 -23.76 8.86 -34.25
N ASP A 401 -25.05 9.12 -34.53
CA ASP A 401 -25.50 9.97 -35.65
C ASP A 401 -26.36 11.18 -35.20
N GLN A 402 -26.42 11.50 -33.89
CA GLN A 402 -27.39 12.46 -33.36
C GLN A 402 -26.73 13.61 -32.58
N THR A 403 -26.75 14.81 -33.16
CA THR A 403 -26.31 16.08 -32.54
C THR A 403 -27.47 16.78 -31.83
N ASP A 404 -28.10 16.11 -30.88
CA ASP A 404 -29.17 16.74 -30.10
C ASP A 404 -28.57 17.69 -29.05
N SER A 405 -29.07 18.92 -28.99
CA SER A 405 -28.55 19.98 -28.11
C SER A 405 -28.64 19.64 -26.61
N PRO A 406 -29.69 18.96 -26.10
CA PRO A 406 -29.77 18.48 -24.71
C PRO A 406 -28.79 17.36 -24.39
N ALA A 407 -28.41 16.52 -25.37
CA ALA A 407 -27.41 15.47 -25.17
C ALA A 407 -25.99 16.06 -25.07
N GLN A 408 -25.67 17.03 -25.94
CA GLN A 408 -24.43 17.80 -25.88
C GLN A 408 -24.32 18.58 -24.55
N TRP A 409 -25.42 19.16 -24.07
CA TRP A 409 -25.48 19.82 -22.76
C TRP A 409 -25.01 18.90 -21.62
N ASN A 410 -25.53 17.67 -21.56
CA ASN A 410 -25.14 16.70 -20.53
C ASN A 410 -23.67 16.31 -20.64
N GLN A 411 -23.18 16.04 -21.87
CA GLN A 411 -21.78 15.69 -22.10
C GLN A 411 -20.83 16.79 -21.62
N LEU A 412 -21.14 18.06 -21.92
CA LEU A 412 -20.34 19.21 -21.48
C LEU A 412 -20.39 19.40 -19.96
N LEU A 413 -21.56 19.23 -19.33
CA LEU A 413 -21.65 19.29 -17.87
C LEU A 413 -20.72 18.26 -17.21
N VAL A 414 -20.73 17.01 -17.70
CA VAL A 414 -19.93 15.91 -17.15
C VAL A 414 -18.44 16.09 -17.42
N ARG A 415 -18.07 16.66 -18.56
CA ARG A 415 -16.67 16.89 -18.94
C ARG A 415 -16.06 18.15 -18.33
N GLU A 416 -16.83 19.22 -18.14
CA GLU A 416 -16.28 20.55 -17.81
C GLU A 416 -16.65 21.03 -16.41
N LEU A 417 -17.87 20.76 -15.94
CA LEU A 417 -18.33 21.32 -14.66
C LEU A 417 -18.22 20.32 -13.50
N ILE A 418 -18.78 19.11 -13.67
CA ILE A 418 -18.78 18.07 -12.62
C ILE A 418 -17.37 17.76 -12.09
N PRO A 419 -16.31 17.67 -12.91
CA PRO A 419 -14.96 17.41 -12.41
C PRO A 419 -14.50 18.48 -11.41
N LEU A 420 -14.80 19.75 -11.70
CA LEU A 420 -14.46 20.88 -10.82
C LEU A 420 -15.24 20.81 -9.50
N VAL A 421 -16.53 20.47 -9.56
CA VAL A 421 -17.36 20.31 -8.35
C VAL A 421 -16.86 19.16 -7.49
N TYR A 422 -16.44 18.08 -8.12
CA TYR A 422 -15.91 16.91 -7.42
C TYR A 422 -14.59 17.25 -6.72
N VAL A 423 -13.68 17.96 -7.39
CA VAL A 423 -12.45 18.46 -6.77
C VAL A 423 -12.76 19.41 -5.60
N ASP A 424 -13.72 20.33 -5.76
CA ASP A 424 -14.16 21.21 -4.67
C ASP A 424 -14.70 20.42 -3.46
N ALA A 425 -15.43 19.32 -3.69
CA ALA A 425 -15.92 18.44 -2.63
C ALA A 425 -14.76 17.73 -1.89
N ILE A 426 -13.76 17.22 -2.61
CA ILE A 426 -12.58 16.57 -2.02
C ILE A 426 -11.74 17.58 -1.24
N LYS A 427 -11.54 18.79 -1.77
CA LYS A 427 -10.83 19.88 -1.06
C LYS A 427 -11.53 20.25 0.23
N TYR A 428 -12.86 20.34 0.20
CA TYR A 428 -13.63 20.58 1.41
C TYR A 428 -13.49 19.43 2.42
N ALA A 429 -13.54 18.18 1.95
CA ALA A 429 -13.30 17.00 2.80
C ALA A 429 -11.95 17.06 3.51
N ILE A 430 -10.89 17.45 2.80
CA ILE A 430 -9.54 17.65 3.35
C ILE A 430 -9.54 18.77 4.40
N SER A 431 -10.23 19.89 4.14
CA SER A 431 -10.29 21.03 5.07
C SER A 431 -11.04 20.74 6.38
N ILE A 432 -12.01 19.83 6.36
CA ILE A 432 -12.75 19.43 7.57
C ILE A 432 -12.10 18.25 8.28
N HIS A 433 -11.33 17.41 7.58
CA HIS A 433 -10.51 16.36 8.19
C HIS A 433 -9.55 16.92 9.24
N THR A 434 -8.98 18.11 9.00
CA THR A 434 -8.09 18.77 9.98
C THR A 434 -8.83 19.34 11.19
N SER A 435 -10.16 19.38 11.17
CA SER A 435 -10.99 20.11 12.14
C SER A 435 -12.02 19.22 12.86
N GLN A 436 -12.34 18.03 12.33
CA GLN A 436 -13.38 17.12 12.83
C GLN A 436 -12.93 15.66 12.75
N ASP A 437 -13.05 14.91 13.86
CA ASP A 437 -12.62 13.50 13.95
C ASP A 437 -13.42 12.51 13.06
N SER A 438 -14.50 12.96 12.43
CA SER A 438 -15.39 12.09 11.64
C SER A 438 -14.93 11.81 10.20
N VAL A 439 -14.02 12.62 9.65
CA VAL A 439 -13.53 12.47 8.26
C VAL A 439 -12.08 12.00 8.31
N THR A 440 -11.80 10.79 7.85
CA THR A 440 -10.43 10.24 7.79
C THR A 440 -9.82 10.40 6.41
N ALA A 441 -8.48 10.39 6.31
CA ALA A 441 -7.78 10.36 5.02
C ALA A 441 -8.21 9.16 4.15
N HIS A 442 -8.51 8.02 4.77
CA HIS A 442 -9.06 6.84 4.09
C HIS A 442 -10.42 7.12 3.44
N CYS A 443 -11.33 7.83 4.12
CA CYS A 443 -12.61 8.25 3.52
C CYS A 443 -12.40 9.12 2.27
N ILE A 444 -11.42 10.02 2.31
CA ILE A 444 -11.08 10.90 1.19
C ILE A 444 -10.51 10.08 0.02
N TYR A 445 -9.57 9.16 0.26
CA TYR A 445 -9.03 8.30 -0.80
C TYR A 445 -10.07 7.38 -1.42
N ARG A 446 -11.01 6.84 -0.61
CA ARG A 446 -12.12 6.02 -1.12
C ARG A 446 -13.08 6.80 -2.02
N SER A 447 -13.08 8.12 -1.94
CA SER A 447 -13.87 8.98 -2.83
C SER A 447 -13.22 9.18 -4.21
N TRP A 448 -12.02 8.66 -4.47
CA TRP A 448 -11.41 8.78 -5.80
C TRP A 448 -12.03 7.76 -6.78
N PRO A 449 -12.41 8.18 -8.01
CA PRO A 449 -12.95 7.27 -9.02
C PRO A 449 -12.02 6.11 -9.35
N ASP A 450 -12.51 4.87 -9.30
CA ASP A 450 -11.78 3.77 -9.91
C ASP A 450 -12.05 3.75 -11.42
N HIS A 451 -11.01 3.98 -12.21
CA HIS A 451 -11.12 4.05 -13.67
C HIS A 451 -11.52 2.72 -14.32
N GLU A 452 -11.42 1.59 -13.61
CA GLU A 452 -11.90 0.29 -14.08
C GLU A 452 -13.41 0.11 -13.80
N GLU A 453 -13.95 0.79 -12.78
CA GLU A 453 -15.36 0.69 -12.37
C GLU A 453 -16.27 1.75 -12.99
N VAL A 454 -15.71 2.89 -13.43
CA VAL A 454 -16.48 3.94 -14.10
C VAL A 454 -17.06 3.43 -15.42
N ARG A 455 -18.39 3.59 -15.59
CA ARG A 455 -19.14 2.94 -16.67
C ARG A 455 -19.56 3.90 -17.77
N GLY A 456 -19.52 3.41 -19.01
CA GLY A 456 -20.14 4.05 -20.17
C GLY A 456 -19.71 5.51 -20.33
N ASN A 457 -20.67 6.40 -20.57
CA ASN A 457 -20.42 7.82 -20.89
C ASN A 457 -19.88 8.67 -19.74
N TRP A 458 -19.64 8.09 -18.55
CA TRP A 458 -19.07 8.79 -17.40
C TRP A 458 -17.54 8.81 -17.41
N ASP A 459 -16.89 7.98 -18.24
CA ASP A 459 -15.44 7.92 -18.41
C ASP A 459 -14.83 9.27 -18.84
N ILE A 460 -15.57 10.07 -19.60
CA ILE A 460 -15.20 11.43 -20.04
C ILE A 460 -14.88 12.40 -18.89
N LEU A 461 -15.31 12.07 -17.66
CA LEU A 461 -15.02 12.86 -16.46
C LEU A 461 -13.60 12.61 -15.92
N LEU A 462 -13.05 11.41 -16.12
CA LEU A 462 -11.84 10.95 -15.42
C LEU A 462 -10.62 11.83 -15.69
N GLU A 463 -10.31 12.09 -16.97
CA GLU A 463 -9.14 12.88 -17.34
C GLU A 463 -9.25 14.34 -16.86
N PRO A 464 -10.34 15.09 -17.11
CA PRO A 464 -10.52 16.43 -16.54
C PRO A 464 -10.47 16.45 -15.00
N PHE A 465 -11.05 15.44 -14.36
CA PHE A 465 -11.07 15.32 -12.89
C PHE A 465 -9.67 15.14 -12.32
N TYR A 466 -8.90 14.15 -12.80
CA TYR A 466 -7.56 13.90 -12.28
C TYR A 466 -6.58 15.01 -12.64
N ASN A 467 -6.70 15.58 -13.84
CA ASN A 467 -5.92 16.76 -14.20
C ASN A 467 -6.18 17.90 -13.21
N ALA A 468 -7.43 18.18 -12.82
CA ALA A 468 -7.71 19.21 -11.83
C ALA A 468 -7.25 18.81 -10.40
N LEU A 469 -7.50 17.55 -10.00
CA LEU A 469 -7.20 17.05 -8.65
C LEU A 469 -5.70 17.08 -8.33
N PHE A 470 -4.84 16.71 -9.28
CA PHE A 470 -3.41 16.55 -9.05
C PHE A 470 -2.65 17.88 -8.91
N HIS A 471 -3.28 19.01 -9.23
CA HIS A 471 -2.72 20.35 -8.93
C HIS A 471 -2.99 20.80 -7.48
N GLU A 472 -3.74 20.02 -6.70
CA GLU A 472 -4.14 20.36 -5.33
C GLU A 472 -3.29 19.58 -4.29
N THR A 473 -3.41 19.94 -3.00
CA THR A 473 -2.76 19.23 -1.89
C THR A 473 -3.61 18.03 -1.46
N ILE A 474 -3.39 16.88 -2.12
CA ILE A 474 -4.29 15.72 -2.04
C ILE A 474 -3.64 14.41 -1.55
N ILE A 475 -2.36 14.42 -1.21
CA ILE A 475 -1.69 13.27 -0.58
C ILE A 475 -1.47 13.57 0.90
N HIS A 476 -2.09 12.80 1.79
CA HIS A 476 -1.81 12.82 3.21
C HIS A 476 -0.50 12.09 3.51
N SER A 477 0.53 12.85 3.84
CA SER A 477 1.84 12.39 4.32
C SER A 477 1.76 11.87 5.75
N ASP A 478 2.53 10.84 6.06
CA ASP A 478 2.58 10.26 7.41
C ASP A 478 3.28 11.20 8.42
N ASN A 479 4.09 12.15 7.94
CA ASN A 479 4.90 13.05 8.77
C ASN A 479 4.55 14.55 8.65
N ASN A 480 3.91 14.99 7.56
CA ASN A 480 3.75 16.42 7.22
C ASN A 480 2.32 16.82 6.82
N GLY A 481 1.32 15.95 6.99
CA GLY A 481 -0.08 16.24 6.63
C GLY A 481 -0.32 16.26 5.11
N TRP A 482 -1.31 17.03 4.65
CA TRP A 482 -1.70 17.07 3.23
C TRP A 482 -0.72 17.86 2.36
N MET A 483 -0.25 17.26 1.26
CA MET A 483 0.72 17.84 0.34
C MET A 483 0.38 17.54 -1.12
N ASN A 484 1.07 18.21 -2.05
CA ASN A 484 0.98 17.92 -3.46
C ASN A 484 1.75 16.64 -3.82
N ILE A 485 1.37 15.97 -4.92
CA ILE A 485 2.02 14.75 -5.43
C ILE A 485 3.53 14.97 -5.65
N ALA A 486 3.93 16.14 -6.15
CA ALA A 486 5.33 16.45 -6.44
C ALA A 486 6.23 16.51 -5.19
N ASP A 487 5.64 16.77 -4.03
CA ASP A 487 6.36 17.01 -2.78
C ASP A 487 6.46 15.77 -1.88
N VAL A 488 5.90 14.62 -2.32
CA VAL A 488 5.81 13.39 -1.54
C VAL A 488 6.65 12.27 -2.17
N HIS A 489 7.33 11.48 -1.33
CA HIS A 489 7.87 10.19 -1.74
C HIS A 489 6.89 9.06 -1.42
N PHE A 490 6.40 8.36 -2.44
CA PHE A 490 5.45 7.26 -2.25
C PHE A 490 6.14 6.05 -1.60
N ASN A 491 5.62 5.62 -0.45
CA ASN A 491 6.06 4.42 0.24
C ASN A 491 5.39 3.18 -0.36
N GLU A 492 6.11 2.55 -1.28
CA GLU A 492 5.72 1.29 -1.93
C GLU A 492 6.58 0.10 -1.48
N LEU A 493 7.29 0.26 -0.36
CA LEU A 493 8.19 -0.77 0.15
C LEU A 493 7.41 -2.05 0.46
N ASN A 494 7.99 -3.19 0.05
CA ASN A 494 7.53 -4.53 0.38
C ASN A 494 8.65 -5.25 1.15
N VAL A 495 8.89 -4.80 2.38
CA VAL A 495 9.96 -5.26 3.27
C VAL A 495 9.42 -5.51 4.67
N ASP A 496 10.25 -6.09 5.53
CA ASP A 496 9.92 -6.33 6.93
C ASP A 496 9.63 -5.02 7.69
N GLU A 497 8.71 -5.05 8.66
CA GLU A 497 8.23 -3.85 9.37
C GLU A 497 9.37 -3.05 10.05
N ASP A 498 10.35 -3.74 10.62
CA ASP A 498 11.50 -3.11 11.26
C ASP A 498 12.42 -2.42 10.23
N MET A 499 12.63 -3.05 9.08
CA MET A 499 13.39 -2.44 7.97
C MET A 499 12.66 -1.21 7.45
N GLU A 500 11.35 -1.31 7.20
CA GLU A 500 10.52 -0.19 6.76
C GLU A 500 10.63 1.00 7.72
N LYS A 501 10.47 0.77 9.04
CA LYS A 501 10.62 1.81 10.07
C LYS A 501 11.97 2.52 10.00
N VAL A 502 13.06 1.76 9.83
CA VAL A 502 14.42 2.33 9.76
C VAL A 502 14.62 3.14 8.48
N ILE A 503 14.12 2.66 7.34
CA ILE A 503 14.20 3.42 6.08
C ILE A 503 13.42 4.74 6.23
N LEU A 504 12.17 4.69 6.69
CA LEU A 504 11.34 5.87 6.89
C LEU A 504 11.93 6.85 7.93
N LYS A 505 12.60 6.34 8.98
CA LYS A 505 13.37 7.15 9.94
C LYS A 505 14.44 7.99 9.23
N CYS A 506 15.13 7.45 8.23
CA CYS A 506 16.13 8.20 7.46
C CYS A 506 15.50 9.38 6.70
N PHE A 507 14.37 9.16 6.03
CA PHE A 507 13.63 10.21 5.33
C PHE A 507 13.09 11.27 6.30
N ASN A 508 12.59 10.86 7.47
CA ASN A 508 12.15 11.76 8.54
C ASN A 508 13.27 12.67 9.04
N ILE A 509 14.47 12.13 9.28
CA ILE A 509 15.62 12.92 9.74
C ILE A 509 15.99 14.01 8.72
N LYS A 510 15.89 13.71 7.42
CA LYS A 510 16.14 14.67 6.33
C LYS A 510 15.02 15.70 6.18
N GLY A 511 13.83 15.41 6.71
CA GLY A 511 12.61 16.20 6.48
C GLY A 511 11.96 15.93 5.12
N ILE A 512 12.25 14.77 4.50
CA ILE A 512 11.56 14.35 3.28
C ILE A 512 10.23 13.70 3.67
N ALA A 513 9.18 14.16 3.02
CA ALA A 513 7.83 13.73 3.32
C ALA A 513 7.44 12.50 2.49
N TYR A 514 6.72 11.56 3.10
CA TYR A 514 6.38 10.27 2.48
C TYR A 514 4.96 9.84 2.82
N ALA A 515 4.34 9.08 1.92
CA ALA A 515 2.97 8.61 2.10
C ALA A 515 2.76 7.22 1.51
N ARG A 516 1.96 6.40 2.20
CA ARG A 516 1.39 5.18 1.63
C ARG A 516 -0.06 5.43 1.22
N VAL A 517 -0.34 5.31 -0.08
CA VAL A 517 -1.69 5.52 -0.64
C VAL A 517 -2.33 4.20 -1.08
N PRO A 518 -3.67 4.08 -1.04
CA PRO A 518 -4.40 2.91 -1.55
C PRO A 518 -4.09 2.61 -3.02
N ASN A 519 -4.24 1.35 -3.42
CA ASN A 519 -3.90 0.89 -4.77
C ASN A 519 -4.68 1.63 -5.88
N VAL A 520 -5.98 1.89 -5.67
CA VAL A 520 -6.81 2.66 -6.61
C VAL A 520 -6.22 4.05 -6.87
N CYS A 521 -5.82 4.77 -5.82
CA CYS A 521 -5.18 6.08 -5.94
C CYS A 521 -3.85 5.98 -6.68
N ARG A 522 -3.03 4.96 -6.37
CA ARG A 522 -1.73 4.73 -7.04
C ARG A 522 -1.88 4.46 -8.53
N GLN A 523 -2.84 3.63 -8.92
CA GLN A 523 -3.15 3.35 -10.32
C GLN A 523 -3.63 4.60 -11.06
N ALA A 524 -4.48 5.40 -10.42
CA ALA A 524 -4.92 6.68 -10.97
C ALA A 524 -3.76 7.66 -11.17
N ILE A 525 -2.87 7.80 -10.19
CA ILE A 525 -1.66 8.64 -10.30
C ILE A 525 -0.80 8.15 -11.46
N ARG A 526 -0.48 6.85 -11.54
CA ARG A 526 0.32 6.28 -12.65
C ARG A 526 -0.30 6.49 -14.03
N LYS A 527 -1.63 6.51 -14.12
CA LYS A 527 -2.35 6.62 -15.39
C LYS A 527 -2.50 8.07 -15.85
N PHE A 528 -2.81 9.00 -14.94
CA PHE A 528 -3.21 10.36 -15.29
C PHE A 528 -2.18 11.43 -14.91
N TYR A 529 -1.26 11.16 -13.98
CA TYR A 529 -0.19 12.10 -13.62
C TYR A 529 0.97 11.97 -14.61
N LYS A 530 1.31 13.08 -15.28
CA LYS A 530 2.29 13.08 -16.38
C LYS A 530 3.74 13.28 -15.91
N ASP A 531 3.92 13.89 -14.74
CA ASP A 531 5.24 14.19 -14.21
C ASP A 531 5.84 12.98 -13.48
N GLN A 532 7.15 13.02 -13.24
CA GLN A 532 7.84 11.96 -12.52
C GLN A 532 7.41 11.95 -11.05
N ILE A 533 7.06 10.76 -10.55
CA ILE A 533 6.78 10.53 -9.13
C ILE A 533 8.06 10.13 -8.40
N SER A 534 8.21 10.62 -7.17
CA SER A 534 9.26 10.17 -6.28
C SER A 534 8.77 9.00 -5.45
N THR A 535 9.56 7.93 -5.34
CA THR A 535 9.25 6.74 -4.53
C THR A 535 10.33 6.55 -3.48
N VAL A 536 9.94 5.99 -2.34
CA VAL A 536 10.91 5.48 -1.35
C VAL A 536 11.56 4.24 -1.94
N SER A 537 12.87 4.31 -2.18
CA SER A 537 13.69 3.28 -2.84
C SER A 537 15.13 3.33 -2.33
N ALA A 538 15.92 2.30 -2.62
CA ALA A 538 17.34 2.28 -2.29
C ALA A 538 18.10 3.44 -2.94
N SER A 539 17.81 3.78 -4.21
CA SER A 539 18.48 4.88 -4.92
C SER A 539 18.16 6.25 -4.30
N SER A 540 16.89 6.50 -3.95
CA SER A 540 16.48 7.74 -3.28
C SER A 540 17.05 7.84 -1.86
N LEU A 541 17.13 6.72 -1.13
CA LEU A 541 17.78 6.64 0.16
C LEU A 541 19.28 6.93 0.06
N CYS A 542 20.00 6.28 -0.86
CA CYS A 542 21.44 6.53 -1.08
C CYS A 542 21.71 8.00 -1.40
N ARG A 543 20.88 8.62 -2.25
CA ARG A 543 20.96 10.07 -2.53
C ARG A 543 20.77 10.90 -1.25
N CYS A 544 19.73 10.60 -0.47
CA CYS A 544 19.44 11.26 0.80
C CYS A 544 20.64 11.19 1.78
N LEU A 545 21.23 10.01 1.93
CA LEU A 545 22.38 9.77 2.81
C LEU A 545 23.65 10.47 2.33
N ARG A 546 23.87 10.60 1.01
CA ARG A 546 25.00 11.37 0.45
C ARG A 546 24.84 12.87 0.64
N GLU A 547 23.62 13.39 0.47
CA GLU A 547 23.33 14.81 0.64
C GLU A 547 23.38 15.24 2.11
N ASP A 548 23.09 14.33 3.06
CA ASP A 548 23.23 14.58 4.50
C ASP A 548 23.82 13.36 5.24
N PRO A 549 25.16 13.26 5.31
CA PRO A 549 25.84 12.18 6.02
C PRO A 549 25.56 12.16 7.53
N ALA A 550 25.03 13.23 8.12
CA ALA A 550 24.67 13.28 9.54
C ALA A 550 23.45 12.40 9.88
N ILE A 551 22.72 11.90 8.88
CA ILE A 551 21.66 10.91 9.10
C ILE A 551 22.26 9.63 9.71
N LEU A 552 23.37 9.14 9.15
CA LEU A 552 24.02 7.90 9.59
C LEU A 552 24.59 8.00 11.00
N THR A 553 24.90 9.19 11.50
CA THR A 553 25.38 9.37 12.88
C THR A 553 24.26 9.27 13.91
N LYS A 554 22.99 9.42 13.49
CA LYS A 554 21.79 9.25 14.33
C LYS A 554 21.24 7.83 14.34
N LEU A 555 21.84 6.93 13.55
CA LEU A 555 21.47 5.52 13.50
C LEU A 555 22.39 4.68 14.39
N ASN A 556 21.82 3.69 15.08
CA ASN A 556 22.61 2.68 15.79
C ASN A 556 23.21 1.64 14.83
N ALA A 557 24.02 0.71 15.34
CA ALA A 557 24.70 -0.28 14.51
C ALA A 557 23.73 -1.20 13.76
N ASP A 558 22.69 -1.70 14.42
CA ASP A 558 21.72 -2.63 13.81
C ASP A 558 20.86 -1.92 12.75
N GLU A 559 20.47 -0.67 13.00
CA GLU A 559 19.78 0.18 12.02
C GLU A 559 20.62 0.40 10.76
N LYS A 560 21.94 0.62 10.90
CA LYS A 560 22.85 0.75 9.74
C LYS A 560 22.95 -0.55 8.93
N LEU A 561 22.94 -1.71 9.59
CA LEU A 561 22.94 -3.00 8.91
C LEU A 561 21.65 -3.20 8.11
N LEU A 562 20.48 -2.83 8.66
CA LEU A 562 19.20 -2.88 7.95
C LEU A 562 19.18 -1.96 6.72
N VAL A 563 19.74 -0.74 6.84
CA VAL A 563 19.88 0.19 5.70
C VAL A 563 20.76 -0.41 4.61
N LEU A 564 21.91 -0.98 4.97
CA LEU A 564 22.81 -1.63 4.01
C LEU A 564 22.13 -2.83 3.33
N GLU A 565 21.46 -3.67 4.11
CA GLU A 565 20.73 -4.82 3.60
C GLU A 565 19.66 -4.42 2.60
N PHE A 566 18.87 -3.39 2.91
CA PHE A 566 17.87 -2.84 2.01
C PHE A 566 18.47 -2.38 0.67
N ILE A 567 19.57 -1.61 0.71
CA ILE A 567 20.24 -1.10 -0.50
C ILE A 567 20.74 -2.26 -1.38
N LEU A 568 21.28 -3.31 -0.76
CA LEU A 568 21.78 -4.49 -1.48
C LEU A 568 20.65 -5.36 -2.06
N ARG A 569 19.51 -5.48 -1.36
CA ARG A 569 18.34 -6.25 -1.81
C ARG A 569 17.71 -5.66 -3.09
N GLU A 570 17.66 -4.33 -3.22
CA GLU A 570 17.13 -3.65 -4.42
C GLU A 570 18.14 -3.49 -5.57
N ASP A 571 19.30 -4.15 -5.49
CA ASP A 571 20.37 -4.11 -6.49
C ASP A 571 20.94 -2.70 -6.80
N ALA A 572 20.77 -1.74 -5.87
CA ALA A 572 21.38 -0.41 -5.94
C ALA A 572 22.86 -0.43 -5.54
N ARG A 573 23.58 -1.48 -5.93
CA ARG A 573 24.96 -1.76 -5.50
C ARG A 573 25.94 -0.68 -5.91
N GLN A 574 25.68 0.00 -7.03
CA GLN A 574 26.54 1.06 -7.58
C GLN A 574 26.45 2.35 -6.76
N ASP A 575 25.36 2.52 -6.01
CA ASP A 575 25.06 3.73 -5.25
C ASP A 575 25.73 3.78 -3.87
N LEU A 576 26.48 2.72 -3.48
CA LEU A 576 27.14 2.61 -2.19
C LEU A 576 28.37 3.50 -2.03
N GLU A 577 29.03 3.89 -3.12
CA GLU A 577 30.25 4.72 -3.08
C GLU A 577 30.04 5.97 -2.22
N GLY A 578 30.95 6.20 -1.26
CA GLY A 578 30.90 7.36 -0.38
C GLY A 578 29.90 7.26 0.79
N LEU A 579 29.23 6.11 0.99
CA LEU A 579 28.37 5.87 2.16
C LEU A 579 29.13 5.17 3.29
N CYS A 580 29.06 5.73 4.51
CA CYS A 580 29.67 5.18 5.72
C CYS A 580 28.83 4.03 6.33
N LEU A 581 28.68 2.97 5.55
CA LEU A 581 27.82 1.82 5.87
C LEU A 581 28.57 0.49 5.87
N LEU A 582 29.85 0.44 5.51
CA LEU A 582 30.62 -0.81 5.49
C LEU A 582 30.90 -1.26 6.94
N PRO A 583 30.31 -2.37 7.42
CA PRO A 583 30.46 -2.79 8.81
C PRO A 583 31.74 -3.60 8.98
N LEU A 584 32.62 -3.18 9.88
CA LEU A 584 33.87 -3.88 10.19
C LEU A 584 33.74 -4.71 11.47
N ASP A 585 34.56 -5.75 11.57
CA ASP A 585 34.58 -6.71 12.68
C ASP A 585 34.98 -6.07 14.03
N ASP A 586 35.67 -4.92 14.00
CA ASP A 586 35.96 -4.09 15.18
C ASP A 586 34.75 -3.27 15.68
N GLY A 587 33.58 -3.44 15.04
CA GLY A 587 32.34 -2.73 15.35
C GLY A 587 32.22 -1.35 14.73
N SER A 588 33.26 -0.86 14.04
CA SER A 588 33.24 0.42 13.35
C SER A 588 32.53 0.34 11.99
N PHE A 589 32.16 1.50 11.45
CA PHE A 589 31.59 1.63 10.11
C PHE A 589 32.49 2.52 9.26
N HIS A 590 32.75 2.08 8.03
CA HIS A 590 33.62 2.76 7.09
C HIS A 590 32.89 3.14 5.80
N PHE A 591 33.48 4.05 5.03
CA PHE A 591 32.99 4.43 3.72
C PHE A 591 33.25 3.32 2.70
N PHE A 592 32.26 2.97 1.87
CA PHE A 592 32.51 2.24 0.63
C PHE A 592 33.34 3.12 -0.31
N SER A 593 34.45 2.58 -0.81
CA SER A 593 35.37 3.27 -1.69
C SER A 593 35.88 2.35 -2.79
N SER A 594 35.92 2.86 -4.01
CA SER A 594 36.52 2.18 -5.16
C SER A 594 38.06 2.24 -5.18
N SER A 595 38.68 2.81 -4.14
CA SER A 595 40.14 2.81 -3.98
C SER A 595 40.66 1.44 -3.59
N ASP A 596 41.73 1.00 -4.27
CA ASP A 596 42.40 -0.28 -4.00
C ASP A 596 43.41 -0.20 -2.83
N GLU A 597 43.52 0.97 -2.17
CA GLU A 597 44.52 1.23 -1.12
C GLU A 597 44.27 0.46 0.19
N LYS A 598 43.01 0.20 0.57
CA LYS A 598 42.64 -0.39 1.86
C LYS A 598 41.64 -1.52 1.71
N LYS A 599 42.14 -2.74 1.47
CA LYS A 599 41.32 -3.94 1.27
C LYS A 599 40.60 -4.35 2.55
N VAL A 600 39.33 -4.71 2.41
CA VAL A 600 38.49 -5.31 3.46
C VAL A 600 38.06 -6.69 2.97
N TYR A 601 38.23 -7.69 3.83
CA TYR A 601 38.04 -9.09 3.49
C TYR A 601 36.69 -9.61 3.96
N ILE A 602 36.06 -10.40 3.09
CA ILE A 602 34.82 -11.12 3.34
C ILE A 602 35.21 -12.55 3.76
N PRO A 603 34.97 -12.97 5.02
CA PRO A 603 35.19 -14.36 5.43
C PRO A 603 34.39 -15.31 4.55
N THR A 604 34.91 -16.51 4.28
CA THR A 604 34.22 -17.52 3.48
C THR A 604 33.94 -18.76 4.34
N THR A 605 33.17 -19.70 3.82
CA THR A 605 32.95 -20.99 4.48
C THR A 605 34.21 -21.84 4.59
N GLU A 606 35.20 -21.58 3.73
CA GLU A 606 36.50 -22.26 3.75
C GLU A 606 37.51 -21.54 4.64
N PHE A 607 37.48 -20.19 4.64
CA PHE A 607 38.43 -19.36 5.35
C PHE A 607 37.70 -18.41 6.31
N HIS A 608 37.71 -18.75 7.59
CA HIS A 608 37.06 -17.97 8.65
C HIS A 608 37.96 -16.85 9.19
N ARG A 609 37.35 -15.78 9.70
CA ARG A 609 38.04 -14.62 10.32
C ARG A 609 38.93 -15.02 11.50
N GLN A 610 38.56 -16.05 12.27
CA GLN A 610 39.33 -16.55 13.42
C GLN A 610 40.75 -17.02 13.06
N LEU A 611 41.00 -17.34 11.79
CA LEU A 611 42.34 -17.70 11.32
C LEU A 611 43.34 -16.54 11.45
N ILE A 612 42.88 -15.28 11.46
CA ILE A 612 43.73 -14.09 11.36
C ILE A 612 43.51 -13.19 12.61
N PRO A 613 44.36 -13.33 13.63
CA PRO A 613 44.22 -12.59 14.89
C PRO A 613 44.56 -11.10 14.74
N GLY A 614 43.98 -10.23 15.57
CA GLY A 614 44.37 -8.80 15.68
C GLY A 614 44.06 -7.85 14.50
N LEU A 615 43.51 -8.33 13.38
CA LEU A 615 43.25 -7.50 12.18
C LEU A 615 41.76 -7.20 11.93
N TYR A 616 40.97 -7.06 13.00
CA TYR A 616 39.51 -6.80 12.98
C TYR A 616 39.07 -5.72 11.97
N HIS A 617 39.80 -4.60 11.91
CA HIS A 617 39.55 -3.48 11.00
C HIS A 617 39.67 -3.82 9.50
N GLN A 618 40.16 -5.00 9.12
CA GLN A 618 40.25 -5.47 7.73
C GLN A 618 39.21 -6.53 7.37
N PHE A 619 38.29 -6.86 8.27
CA PHE A 619 37.24 -7.84 7.98
C PHE A 619 35.87 -7.21 8.12
N ILE A 620 34.91 -7.67 7.32
CA ILE A 620 33.51 -7.33 7.54
C ILE A 620 33.00 -7.99 8.82
N ARG A 621 32.06 -7.33 9.50
CA ARG A 621 31.45 -7.83 10.75
C ARG A 621 30.63 -9.11 10.58
N THR A 622 30.04 -9.31 9.41
CA THR A 622 29.11 -10.44 9.17
C THR A 622 29.87 -11.73 8.95
N VAL A 623 29.38 -12.81 9.55
CA VAL A 623 29.92 -14.16 9.36
C VAL A 623 29.12 -14.95 8.32
N PRO A 624 29.66 -15.99 7.68
CA PRO A 624 28.94 -16.83 6.71
C PRO A 624 27.62 -17.41 7.23
N GLU A 625 27.49 -17.55 8.55
CA GLU A 625 26.29 -18.00 9.25
C GLU A 625 25.16 -16.94 9.28
N ASP A 626 25.47 -15.64 9.07
CA ASP A 626 24.51 -14.54 8.91
C ASP A 626 23.92 -14.54 7.49
N LYS A 627 22.95 -15.44 7.27
CA LYS A 627 22.50 -15.86 5.93
C LYS A 627 22.21 -14.75 4.91
N PRO A 628 21.41 -13.69 5.17
CA PRO A 628 21.02 -12.77 4.10
C PRO A 628 22.08 -11.70 3.80
N LEU A 629 22.56 -10.97 4.81
CA LEU A 629 23.47 -9.85 4.59
C LEU A 629 24.86 -10.29 4.14
N HIS A 630 25.39 -11.39 4.69
CA HIS A 630 26.71 -11.90 4.30
C HIS A 630 26.72 -12.36 2.84
N GLN A 631 25.65 -13.03 2.37
CA GLN A 631 25.51 -13.43 0.97
C GLN A 631 25.41 -12.22 0.03
N LEU A 632 24.67 -11.18 0.44
CA LEU A 632 24.56 -9.94 -0.32
C LEU A 632 25.92 -9.22 -0.44
N LEU A 633 26.69 -9.14 0.64
CA LEU A 633 28.06 -8.60 0.62
C LEU A 633 29.02 -9.47 -0.21
N SER A 634 28.90 -10.79 -0.13
CA SER A 634 29.68 -11.71 -0.97
C SER A 634 29.38 -11.53 -2.45
N SER A 635 28.14 -11.16 -2.80
CA SER A 635 27.74 -10.90 -4.20
C SER A 635 28.39 -9.65 -4.83
N ILE A 636 29.02 -8.80 -4.01
CA ILE A 636 29.80 -7.64 -4.45
C ILE A 636 31.30 -7.83 -4.26
N ASP A 637 31.77 -9.09 -4.12
CA ASP A 637 33.19 -9.41 -4.15
C ASP A 637 33.87 -8.79 -5.38
N GLY A 638 35.03 -8.19 -5.14
CA GLY A 638 35.83 -7.53 -6.16
C GLY A 638 35.41 -6.10 -6.48
N ARG A 639 34.25 -5.62 -5.99
CA ARG A 639 33.83 -4.22 -6.07
C ARG A 639 34.23 -3.46 -4.82
N TYR A 640 34.40 -2.14 -4.97
CA TYR A 640 34.88 -1.28 -3.89
C TYR A 640 36.19 -1.84 -3.31
N GLN A 641 36.39 -1.71 -2.01
CA GLN A 641 37.52 -2.29 -1.32
C GLN A 641 37.32 -3.76 -0.88
N LEU A 642 36.20 -4.38 -1.25
CA LEU A 642 35.82 -5.71 -0.75
C LEU A 642 36.50 -6.83 -1.55
N LYS A 643 37.04 -7.83 -0.86
CA LYS A 643 37.63 -9.04 -1.44
C LYS A 643 37.24 -10.29 -0.65
N ALA A 644 36.85 -11.37 -1.30
CA ALA A 644 36.71 -12.67 -0.67
C ALA A 644 38.04 -13.10 -0.03
N LEU A 645 37.98 -13.69 1.17
CA LEU A 645 39.15 -14.22 1.84
C LEU A 645 39.62 -15.49 1.14
N THR A 646 40.78 -15.42 0.49
CA THR A 646 41.44 -16.54 -0.18
C THR A 646 42.67 -17.00 0.61
N LEU A 647 43.17 -18.20 0.31
CA LEU A 647 44.38 -18.73 0.96
C LEU A 647 45.60 -17.79 0.82
N ASP A 648 45.80 -17.19 -0.35
CA ASP A 648 46.88 -16.20 -0.58
C ASP A 648 46.73 -14.96 0.31
N ALA A 649 45.48 -14.51 0.52
CA ALA A 649 45.19 -13.42 1.42
C ALA A 649 45.46 -13.83 2.88
N VAL A 650 45.05 -15.04 3.29
CA VAL A 650 45.33 -15.58 4.62
C VAL A 650 46.84 -15.58 4.91
N ALA A 651 47.67 -16.10 3.99
CA ALA A 651 49.12 -16.12 4.17
C ALA A 651 49.72 -14.71 4.33
N LYS A 652 49.27 -13.73 3.54
CA LYS A 652 49.74 -12.33 3.63
C LYS A 652 49.28 -11.64 4.91
N LEU A 653 48.03 -11.86 5.30
CA LEU A 653 47.44 -11.27 6.50
C LEU A 653 48.03 -11.85 7.77
N LEU A 654 48.28 -13.17 7.82
CA LEU A 654 49.01 -13.81 8.91
C LEU A 654 50.42 -13.25 9.08
N LYS A 655 51.17 -13.04 7.99
CA LYS A 655 52.49 -12.37 8.02
C LYS A 655 52.45 -10.99 8.67
N THR A 656 51.32 -10.30 8.57
CA THR A 656 51.13 -8.95 9.11
C THR A 656 50.63 -9.00 10.54
N SER A 657 49.60 -9.82 10.79
CA SER A 657 49.00 -10.09 12.10
C SER A 657 50.05 -10.55 13.12
N LEU A 658 50.91 -11.50 12.75
CA LEU A 658 51.88 -12.04 13.70
C LEU A 658 52.97 -11.05 14.12
N LYS A 659 53.20 -9.96 13.39
CA LYS A 659 54.14 -8.91 13.82
C LYS A 659 53.70 -8.19 15.09
N THR A 660 52.42 -8.21 15.40
CA THR A 660 51.86 -7.59 16.61
C THR A 660 51.47 -8.61 17.67
N ARG A 661 51.40 -9.91 17.31
CA ARG A 661 51.03 -11.01 18.22
C ARG A 661 52.22 -11.82 18.72
N ILE A 662 53.41 -11.56 18.19
CA ILE A 662 54.65 -12.23 18.57
C ILE A 662 55.70 -11.17 18.91
N ASP A 663 56.42 -11.36 20.02
CA ASP A 663 57.56 -10.50 20.38
C ASP A 663 58.82 -10.82 19.55
N ASP A 664 59.88 -10.03 19.73
CA ASP A 664 61.18 -10.24 19.05
C ASP A 664 61.81 -11.61 19.35
N GLN A 665 61.36 -12.31 20.41
CA GLN A 665 61.84 -13.63 20.81
C GLN A 665 60.95 -14.78 20.32
N GLY A 666 59.88 -14.50 19.59
CA GLY A 666 58.96 -15.52 19.08
C GLY A 666 57.84 -15.90 20.06
N THR A 667 57.68 -15.20 21.19
CA THR A 667 56.68 -15.50 22.22
C THR A 667 55.31 -14.97 21.84
N TRP A 668 54.29 -15.80 21.99
CA TRP A 668 52.90 -15.43 21.74
C TRP A 668 52.38 -14.45 22.80
N VAL A 669 51.86 -13.31 22.35
CA VAL A 669 51.21 -12.32 23.20
C VAL A 669 49.73 -12.68 23.30
N GLN A 670 49.32 -13.27 24.43
CA GLN A 670 47.94 -13.64 24.67
C GLN A 670 47.06 -12.41 24.90
N ASP A 671 45.94 -12.37 24.20
CA ASP A 671 44.86 -11.40 24.40
C ASP A 671 43.68 -12.11 25.07
N THR A 672 42.97 -11.41 25.95
CA THR A 672 41.89 -11.99 26.74
C THR A 672 40.64 -12.30 25.91
N GLU A 673 40.48 -11.68 24.75
CA GLU A 673 39.31 -11.83 23.87
C GLU A 673 39.54 -12.79 22.68
N GLU A 674 40.74 -13.37 22.55
CA GLU A 674 41.11 -14.22 21.42
C GLU A 674 41.33 -15.70 21.79
N PRO A 675 41.22 -16.63 20.82
CA PRO A 675 41.52 -18.04 21.04
C PRO A 675 42.91 -18.23 21.64
N SER A 676 43.06 -19.27 22.47
CA SER A 676 44.38 -19.66 22.98
C SER A 676 45.30 -20.04 21.82
N LEU A 677 46.60 -19.88 22.00
CA LEU A 677 47.60 -20.22 20.99
C LEU A 677 47.37 -21.63 20.40
N ASN A 678 47.11 -22.62 21.27
CA ASN A 678 46.92 -24.01 20.84
C ASN A 678 45.65 -24.18 19.99
N ALA A 679 44.52 -23.59 20.41
CA ALA A 679 43.26 -23.67 19.65
C ALA A 679 43.39 -23.01 18.28
N TRP A 680 43.97 -21.79 18.24
CA TRP A 680 44.21 -21.09 16.98
C TRP A 680 45.16 -21.85 16.05
N LEU A 681 46.25 -22.43 16.58
CA LEU A 681 47.18 -23.24 15.80
C LEU A 681 46.50 -24.50 15.23
N GLU A 682 45.66 -25.16 16.02
CA GLU A 682 44.91 -26.33 15.56
C GLU A 682 44.00 -25.98 14.38
N ASP A 683 43.32 -24.83 14.42
CA ASP A 683 42.48 -24.34 13.32
C ASP A 683 43.30 -24.03 12.05
N VAL A 684 44.43 -23.32 12.21
CA VAL A 684 45.32 -22.99 11.08
C VAL A 684 45.90 -24.25 10.44
N TRP A 685 46.39 -25.20 11.23
CA TRP A 685 46.94 -26.44 10.70
C TRP A 685 45.88 -27.37 10.13
N SER A 686 44.66 -27.36 10.69
CA SER A 686 43.51 -28.06 10.12
C SER A 686 43.11 -27.49 8.75
N MET A 687 43.15 -26.16 8.60
CA MET A 687 42.96 -25.51 7.29
C MET A 687 44.07 -25.91 6.32
N LEU A 688 45.35 -25.85 6.72
CA LEU A 688 46.48 -26.25 5.87
C LEU A 688 46.41 -27.72 5.44
N TYR A 689 45.96 -28.61 6.33
CA TYR A 689 45.80 -30.04 6.03
C TYR A 689 44.76 -30.33 4.94
N ARG A 690 43.70 -29.53 4.88
CA ARG A 690 42.66 -29.65 3.83
C ARG A 690 43.16 -29.16 2.47
N GLU A 691 44.17 -28.31 2.46
CA GLU A 691 44.79 -27.76 1.26
C GLU A 691 45.88 -28.67 0.68
N SER A 692 46.22 -28.49 -0.60
CA SER A 692 47.29 -29.26 -1.23
C SER A 692 48.64 -28.99 -0.57
N SER A 693 49.46 -30.02 -0.36
CA SER A 693 50.76 -29.91 0.33
C SER A 693 51.72 -28.88 -0.27
N SER A 694 51.62 -28.62 -1.59
CA SER A 694 52.41 -27.60 -2.29
C SER A 694 52.06 -26.16 -1.91
N LYS A 695 50.87 -25.91 -1.35
CA LYS A 695 50.44 -24.57 -0.92
C LYS A 695 51.06 -24.14 0.41
N LEU A 696 51.69 -25.06 1.15
CA LEU A 696 52.44 -24.75 2.37
C LEU A 696 53.58 -23.76 2.11
N LEU A 697 54.11 -23.75 0.88
CA LEU A 697 55.12 -22.77 0.40
C LEU A 697 54.68 -21.30 0.60
N LEU A 698 53.38 -21.00 0.54
CA LEU A 698 52.87 -19.63 0.74
C LEU A 698 53.10 -19.12 2.17
N PHE A 699 53.17 -20.05 3.11
CA PHE A 699 53.30 -19.81 4.55
C PHE A 699 54.76 -19.87 5.03
N GLU A 700 55.72 -19.99 4.11
CA GLU A 700 57.14 -19.93 4.48
C GLU A 700 57.51 -18.58 5.10
N GLY A 701 58.32 -18.67 6.15
CA GLY A 701 58.73 -17.54 6.99
C GLY A 701 57.65 -17.07 7.98
N ILE A 702 56.46 -17.68 8.01
CA ILE A 702 55.42 -17.40 9.01
C ILE A 702 55.68 -18.25 10.26
N HIS A 703 55.60 -17.64 11.45
CA HIS A 703 55.78 -18.31 12.73
C HIS A 703 54.59 -19.23 13.03
N LEU A 704 54.64 -20.49 12.56
CA LEU A 704 53.55 -21.47 12.70
C LEU A 704 53.98 -22.77 13.39
N VAL A 705 55.28 -22.94 13.67
CA VAL A 705 55.81 -24.15 14.30
C VAL A 705 55.87 -23.94 15.81
N PRO A 706 55.06 -24.64 16.63
CA PRO A 706 55.05 -24.44 18.07
C PRO A 706 56.29 -25.02 18.75
N LEU A 707 56.88 -24.22 19.64
CA LEU A 707 57.92 -24.63 20.56
C LEU A 707 57.31 -24.87 21.94
N PHE A 708 57.31 -26.14 22.36
CA PHE A 708 56.80 -26.56 23.65
C PHE A 708 57.89 -26.49 24.72
N GLU A 709 57.57 -25.82 25.82
CA GLU A 709 58.43 -25.77 27.01
C GLU A 709 58.26 -27.04 27.86
N ALA A 710 59.10 -27.20 28.89
CA ALA A 710 59.12 -28.39 29.74
C ALA A 710 57.79 -28.64 30.52
N ASP A 711 56.93 -27.63 30.62
CA ASP A 711 55.59 -27.70 31.23
C ASP A 711 54.49 -28.18 30.26
N GLY A 712 54.84 -28.43 28.99
CA GLY A 712 53.91 -28.95 27.99
C GLY A 712 53.02 -27.90 27.33
N GLU A 713 53.25 -26.60 27.59
CA GLU A 713 52.54 -25.51 26.92
C GLU A 713 53.38 -24.91 25.79
N ALA A 714 52.75 -24.67 24.64
CA ALA A 714 53.36 -23.86 23.61
C ALA A 714 53.31 -22.39 24.04
N ARG A 715 54.46 -21.73 24.07
CA ARG A 715 54.55 -20.28 24.33
C ARG A 715 55.24 -19.51 23.21
N ARG A 716 56.01 -20.21 22.39
CA ARG A 716 56.81 -19.63 21.32
C ARG A 716 56.53 -20.30 19.99
N LEU A 717 56.65 -19.53 18.93
CA LEU A 717 56.46 -19.97 17.55
C LEU A 717 57.75 -19.77 16.77
N LEU A 718 58.09 -20.74 15.93
CA LEU A 718 59.23 -20.69 15.02
C LEU A 718 58.73 -20.52 13.57
N PRO A 719 59.50 -19.82 12.72
CA PRO A 719 59.14 -19.64 11.32
C PRO A 719 59.19 -20.97 10.58
N LEU A 720 58.18 -21.20 9.73
CA LEU A 720 58.10 -22.36 8.89
C LEU A 720 59.13 -22.26 7.75
N CYS A 721 60.15 -23.13 7.79
CA CYS A 721 61.26 -23.12 6.82
C CYS A 721 61.61 -24.55 6.36
N PRO A 722 61.67 -24.84 5.04
CA PRO A 722 61.88 -26.19 4.47
C PRO A 722 63.31 -26.72 4.64
N LYS A 723 64.21 -25.94 5.24
CA LYS A 723 65.60 -26.31 5.54
C LYS A 723 65.97 -26.00 6.99
N SER A 724 65.00 -26.06 7.90
CA SER A 724 65.24 -25.82 9.32
C SER A 724 65.73 -27.10 10.03
N ALA A 725 66.71 -26.94 10.92
CA ALA A 725 67.20 -27.99 11.81
C ALA A 725 66.25 -28.15 13.02
N ILE A 726 64.98 -28.47 12.75
CA ILE A 726 63.96 -28.73 13.77
C ILE A 726 63.64 -30.23 13.75
N ILE A 727 63.71 -30.88 14.90
CA ILE A 727 63.41 -32.30 15.07
C ILE A 727 62.31 -32.49 16.11
N GLN A 728 61.36 -33.37 15.80
CA GLN A 728 60.34 -33.83 16.72
C GLN A 728 60.99 -34.74 17.76
N ARG A 729 60.73 -34.52 19.05
CA ARG A 729 61.32 -35.31 20.14
C ARG A 729 60.70 -36.69 20.28
N SER A 730 59.38 -36.78 20.12
CA SER A 730 58.65 -38.04 20.18
C SER A 730 57.54 -38.10 19.13
N HIS A 731 57.39 -39.25 18.48
CA HIS A 731 56.35 -39.48 17.48
C HIS A 731 55.80 -40.91 17.61
N GLN A 732 54.47 -41.03 17.57
CA GLN A 732 53.79 -42.31 17.60
C GLN A 732 53.71 -42.89 16.18
N THR A 733 54.19 -44.12 16.00
CA THR A 733 54.08 -44.87 14.75
C THR A 733 53.19 -46.10 14.94
N SER A 734 52.90 -46.82 13.84
CA SER A 734 52.16 -48.10 13.92
C SER A 734 52.86 -49.15 14.79
N ASP A 735 54.18 -49.04 14.94
CA ASP A 735 55.04 -50.05 15.56
C ASP A 735 55.52 -49.65 16.97
N GLY A 736 55.05 -48.51 17.50
CA GLY A 736 55.39 -48.03 18.84
C GLY A 736 55.63 -46.52 18.91
N TYR A 737 56.43 -46.07 19.87
CA TYR A 737 56.86 -44.68 19.99
C TYR A 737 58.32 -44.53 19.60
N LEU A 738 58.62 -43.67 18.63
CA LEU A 738 59.97 -43.20 18.35
C LEU A 738 60.24 -42.00 19.24
N THR A 739 61.23 -42.07 20.13
CA THR A 739 61.54 -40.98 21.07
C THR A 739 63.05 -40.80 21.20
N LEU A 740 63.52 -39.56 21.06
CA LEU A 740 64.90 -39.19 21.34
C LEU A 740 65.18 -39.33 22.84
N THR A 741 66.32 -39.95 23.19
CA THR A 741 66.77 -40.00 24.59
C THR A 741 67.04 -38.59 25.13
N ASN A 742 66.97 -38.40 26.45
CA ASN A 742 67.26 -37.11 27.08
C ASN A 742 68.65 -36.60 26.69
N ASP A 743 69.64 -37.50 26.70
CA ASP A 743 71.02 -37.20 26.40
C ASP A 743 71.17 -36.76 24.94
N LEU A 744 70.59 -37.50 23.99
CA LEU A 744 70.61 -37.14 22.58
C LEU A 744 69.88 -35.83 22.29
N ALA A 745 68.73 -35.60 22.90
CA ALA A 745 68.01 -34.33 22.75
C ALA A 745 68.82 -33.14 23.29
N ASN A 746 69.55 -33.30 24.39
CA ASN A 746 70.42 -32.27 24.95
C ASN A 746 71.63 -32.01 24.05
N ILE A 747 72.25 -33.07 23.52
CA ILE A 747 73.34 -32.98 22.54
C ILE A 747 72.89 -32.20 21.30
N LEU A 748 71.74 -32.56 20.72
CA LEU A 748 71.19 -31.88 19.55
C LEU A 748 70.92 -30.39 19.82
N LYS A 749 70.35 -30.05 20.98
CA LYS A 749 70.17 -28.65 21.40
C LYS A 749 71.49 -27.89 21.50
N GLN A 750 72.56 -28.50 22.01
CA GLN A 750 73.88 -27.86 22.09
C GLN A 750 74.49 -27.54 20.72
N ILE A 751 74.13 -28.30 19.68
CA ILE A 751 74.57 -28.15 18.29
C ILE A 751 73.68 -27.16 17.51
N GLY A 752 72.71 -26.53 18.18
CA GLY A 752 71.79 -25.59 17.54
C GLY A 752 70.61 -26.24 16.81
N VAL A 753 70.40 -27.56 16.97
CA VAL A 753 69.17 -28.22 16.50
C VAL A 753 68.05 -27.92 17.48
N THR A 754 66.91 -27.46 16.98
CA THR A 754 65.74 -27.20 17.82
C THR A 754 64.97 -28.51 18.02
N VAL A 755 64.85 -28.94 19.27
CA VAL A 755 64.08 -30.14 19.65
C VAL A 755 62.76 -29.69 20.27
N THR A 756 61.63 -30.05 19.66
CA THR A 756 60.27 -29.70 20.12
C THR A 756 59.34 -30.92 20.10
N ASN A 757 58.17 -30.81 20.75
CA ASN A 757 57.10 -31.81 20.71
C ASN A 757 55.87 -31.19 20.05
N CYS A 758 55.86 -31.09 18.73
CA CYS A 758 54.70 -30.64 17.99
C CYS A 758 53.53 -31.65 18.15
N PRO A 759 52.30 -31.17 18.26
CA PRO A 759 51.10 -31.98 18.40
C PRO A 759 50.70 -32.62 17.07
N ASP A 760 49.84 -33.63 17.14
CA ASP A 760 49.44 -34.45 15.99
C ASP A 760 48.83 -33.62 14.84
N TYR A 761 48.09 -32.56 15.13
CA TYR A 761 47.48 -31.72 14.09
C TYR A 761 48.52 -31.05 13.18
N VAL A 762 49.75 -30.81 13.67
CA VAL A 762 50.88 -30.33 12.86
C VAL A 762 51.50 -31.49 12.08
N LEU A 763 51.76 -32.60 12.77
CA LEU A 763 52.51 -33.74 12.21
C LEU A 763 51.73 -34.50 11.12
N ARG A 764 50.39 -34.39 11.12
CA ARG A 764 49.52 -34.99 10.09
C ARG A 764 49.69 -34.37 8.70
N HIS A 765 50.28 -33.17 8.58
CA HIS A 765 50.43 -32.53 7.29
C HIS A 765 51.42 -33.29 6.38
N PRO A 766 51.08 -33.60 5.11
CA PRO A 766 51.92 -34.45 4.25
C PRO A 766 53.35 -33.95 4.03
N ALA A 767 53.56 -32.62 3.94
CA ALA A 767 54.90 -32.04 3.80
C ALA A 767 55.74 -32.16 5.10
N ILE A 768 55.09 -32.24 6.26
CA ILE A 768 55.76 -32.48 7.55
C ILE A 768 56.15 -33.96 7.65
N MET A 769 55.27 -34.87 7.25
CA MET A 769 55.55 -36.31 7.20
C MET A 769 56.71 -36.69 6.28
N ARG A 770 57.05 -35.86 5.29
CA ARG A 770 58.17 -36.07 4.35
C ARG A 770 59.51 -35.51 4.86
N ASP A 771 59.60 -35.11 6.13
CA ASP A 771 60.78 -34.47 6.75
C ASP A 771 61.20 -33.12 6.11
N GLU A 772 60.36 -32.49 5.28
CA GLU A 772 60.73 -31.25 4.58
C GLU A 772 60.90 -30.10 5.58
N TYR A 773 59.96 -29.90 6.50
CA TYR A 773 60.01 -28.78 7.46
C TYR A 773 60.47 -29.24 8.86
N ILE A 774 59.86 -30.28 9.42
CA ILE A 774 60.18 -30.84 10.75
C ILE A 774 60.61 -32.29 10.55
N LYS A 775 61.71 -32.69 11.19
CA LYS A 775 62.35 -34.00 10.97
C LYS A 775 61.82 -34.96 12.03
N MET A 776 61.53 -36.20 11.64
CA MET A 776 61.07 -37.22 12.58
C MET A 776 62.21 -37.67 13.52
N PRO A 777 61.91 -38.21 14.72
CA PRO A 777 62.90 -38.73 15.69
C PRO A 777 63.56 -40.05 15.23
N THR A 778 63.97 -40.12 13.97
CA THR A 778 64.70 -41.24 13.37
C THR A 778 66.18 -40.89 13.28
N SER A 779 67.02 -41.91 13.15
CA SER A 779 68.45 -41.71 12.87
C SER A 779 68.67 -40.92 11.57
N GLU A 780 67.83 -41.13 10.54
CA GLU A 780 67.83 -40.36 9.30
C GLU A 780 67.45 -38.88 9.53
N GLY A 781 66.41 -38.62 10.34
CA GLY A 781 66.01 -37.26 10.71
C GLY A 781 67.10 -36.51 11.49
N VAL A 782 67.81 -37.19 12.38
CA VAL A 782 68.98 -36.64 13.10
C VAL A 782 70.10 -36.28 12.12
N VAL A 783 70.44 -37.15 11.17
CA VAL A 783 71.44 -36.86 10.14
C VAL A 783 71.03 -35.64 9.30
N LYS A 784 69.77 -35.59 8.86
CA LYS A 784 69.22 -34.44 8.12
C LYS A 784 69.36 -33.14 8.92
N CYS A 785 69.07 -33.15 10.22
CA CYS A 785 69.26 -31.97 11.07
C CYS A 785 70.74 -31.56 11.20
N LEU A 786 71.66 -32.50 11.37
CA LEU A 786 73.09 -32.22 11.46
C LEU A 786 73.64 -31.61 10.16
N LEU A 787 73.18 -32.07 8.99
CA LEU A 787 73.56 -31.51 7.69
C LEU A 787 73.05 -30.06 7.50
N LEU A 788 71.94 -29.73 8.15
CA LEU A 788 71.32 -28.39 8.09
C LEU A 788 71.90 -27.42 9.13
N SER A 789 72.60 -27.90 10.15
CA SER A 789 73.25 -27.08 11.18
C SER A 789 74.45 -26.26 10.65
N ASP A 790 74.84 -25.25 11.43
CA ASP A 790 76.00 -24.40 11.16
C ASP A 790 77.31 -25.18 11.39
N VAL A 791 78.19 -25.18 10.40
CA VAL A 791 79.43 -26.00 10.38
C VAL A 791 80.46 -25.51 11.39
N GLU A 792 80.58 -24.21 11.60
CA GLU A 792 81.49 -23.64 12.59
C GLU A 792 80.98 -23.92 14.01
N LEU A 793 79.66 -23.80 14.22
CA LEU A 793 79.04 -24.12 15.50
C LEU A 793 79.14 -25.62 15.81
N LEU A 794 78.89 -26.47 14.81
CA LEU A 794 79.13 -27.91 14.84
C LEU A 794 80.57 -28.19 15.28
N PHE A 795 81.55 -27.64 14.57
CA PHE A 795 82.96 -27.85 14.88
C PHE A 795 83.32 -27.43 16.31
N GLN A 796 82.90 -26.22 16.74
CA GLN A 796 83.16 -25.73 18.10
C GLN A 796 82.51 -26.61 19.18
N ARG A 797 81.26 -27.05 18.96
CA ARG A 797 80.50 -27.82 19.96
C ARG A 797 80.96 -29.27 20.04
N PHE A 798 81.27 -29.93 18.92
CA PHE A 798 81.82 -31.28 18.90
C PHE A 798 83.16 -31.40 19.64
N HIS A 799 84.01 -30.37 19.59
CA HIS A 799 85.25 -30.31 20.39
C HIS A 799 84.99 -30.17 21.90
N SER A 800 83.84 -29.59 22.29
CA SER A 800 83.43 -29.42 23.69
C SER A 800 82.68 -30.61 24.29
N PHE A 801 82.32 -31.61 23.48
CA PHE A 801 81.58 -32.79 23.93
C PHE A 801 82.44 -33.72 24.78
N SER A 802 81.82 -34.31 25.80
CA SER A 802 82.45 -35.39 26.56
C SER A 802 82.58 -36.65 25.70
N THR A 803 83.47 -37.57 26.07
CA THR A 803 83.59 -38.87 25.40
C THR A 803 82.25 -39.62 25.37
N ILE A 804 81.46 -39.49 26.44
CA ILE A 804 80.13 -40.10 26.59
C ILE A 804 79.14 -39.49 25.59
N ASP A 805 79.12 -38.16 25.41
CA ASP A 805 78.20 -37.51 24.46
C ASP A 805 78.51 -37.90 23.01
N ARG A 806 79.80 -38.09 22.68
CA ARG A 806 80.23 -38.56 21.36
C ARG A 806 79.83 -40.01 21.11
N GLU A 807 80.02 -40.88 22.09
CA GLU A 807 79.61 -42.29 22.02
C GLU A 807 78.08 -42.41 21.83
N VAL A 808 77.28 -41.66 22.59
CA VAL A 808 75.80 -41.63 22.46
C VAL A 808 75.36 -41.19 21.06
N LEU A 809 75.99 -40.16 20.50
CA LEU A 809 75.66 -39.69 19.16
C LEU A 809 76.07 -40.69 18.07
N VAL A 810 77.27 -41.26 18.16
CA VAL A 810 77.78 -42.25 17.19
C VAL A 810 76.97 -43.55 17.24
N GLU A 811 76.64 -44.04 18.44
CA GLU A 811 75.83 -45.25 18.63
C GLU A 811 74.43 -45.08 18.04
N TYR A 812 73.80 -43.91 18.22
CA TYR A 812 72.50 -43.62 17.65
C TYR A 812 72.53 -43.50 16.12
N LEU A 813 73.57 -42.86 15.56
CA LEU A 813 73.77 -42.74 14.11
C LEU A 813 74.05 -44.10 13.45
N ALA A 814 74.75 -45.01 14.14
CA ALA A 814 75.05 -46.36 13.67
C ALA A 814 73.78 -47.23 13.50
N GLN A 815 72.66 -46.85 14.11
CA GLN A 815 71.37 -47.55 13.99
C GLN A 815 70.61 -47.21 12.69
N ALA A 816 71.11 -46.30 11.86
CA ALA A 816 70.47 -45.91 10.60
C ALA A 816 70.54 -47.01 9.53
N LYS A 817 69.42 -47.70 9.28
CA LYS A 817 69.22 -48.46 8.05
C LYS A 817 68.77 -47.52 6.94
N LEU A 818 69.71 -47.13 6.06
CA LEU A 818 69.40 -46.39 4.84
C LEU A 818 68.71 -47.34 3.84
N SER A 819 67.39 -47.43 3.88
CA SER A 819 66.61 -48.15 2.87
C SER A 819 66.21 -47.19 1.74
N HIS A 820 66.80 -47.35 0.56
CA HIS A 820 66.23 -46.81 -0.68
C HIS A 820 65.81 -47.97 -1.59
N ASP A 821 64.53 -47.98 -1.97
CA ASP A 821 64.02 -48.76 -3.11
C ASP A 821 64.51 -48.11 -4.42
N GLY A 822 65.25 -48.87 -5.23
CA GLY A 822 65.66 -48.47 -6.58
C GLY A 822 67.12 -48.78 -6.88
N ALA A 823 67.41 -49.99 -7.36
CA ALA A 823 68.76 -50.49 -7.63
C ALA A 823 69.52 -49.71 -8.74
N PRO A 824 70.86 -49.56 -8.58
CA PRO A 824 71.75 -49.59 -9.73
C PRO A 824 73.06 -50.38 -9.45
N PHE A 825 73.00 -51.62 -8.95
CA PHE A 825 74.21 -52.35 -8.52
C PHE A 825 74.67 -53.52 -9.41
N ASP A 826 74.05 -53.79 -10.55
CA ASP A 826 74.41 -54.92 -11.45
C ASP A 826 75.15 -54.51 -12.75
N SER A 827 76.02 -53.48 -12.70
CA SER A 827 76.88 -53.16 -13.85
C SER A 827 78.21 -53.92 -13.79
N PRO A 828 78.59 -54.68 -14.84
CA PRO A 828 79.86 -55.42 -14.93
C PRO A 828 81.13 -54.56 -14.82
N GLN A 829 81.00 -53.23 -14.88
CA GLN A 829 82.11 -52.29 -14.70
C GLN A 829 82.52 -52.12 -13.22
N PHE A 830 81.63 -52.37 -12.26
CA PHE A 830 81.94 -52.28 -10.82
C PHE A 830 82.81 -53.44 -10.32
N ILE A 831 82.65 -54.65 -10.89
CA ILE A 831 83.39 -55.85 -10.47
C ILE A 831 84.90 -55.76 -10.77
N VAL A 832 85.31 -54.95 -11.75
CA VAL A 832 86.73 -54.74 -12.09
C VAL A 832 87.42 -53.80 -11.07
N ALA A 833 86.69 -52.85 -10.48
CA ALA A 833 87.20 -51.94 -9.45
C ALA A 833 87.41 -52.64 -8.09
N PHE A 834 86.50 -53.55 -7.71
CA PHE A 834 86.59 -54.30 -6.46
C PHE A 834 87.79 -55.26 -6.38
N LYS A 835 88.29 -55.77 -7.51
CA LYS A 835 89.50 -56.63 -7.54
C LYS A 835 90.81 -55.87 -7.35
N GLN A 836 90.83 -54.56 -7.58
CA GLN A 836 92.03 -53.74 -7.35
C GLN A 836 92.22 -53.34 -5.87
N LEU A 837 91.20 -53.56 -5.03
CA LEU A 837 91.16 -53.10 -3.63
C LEU A 837 91.35 -54.23 -2.59
N GLY A 838 91.53 -55.49 -3.01
CA GLY A 838 92.24 -56.53 -2.25
C GLY A 838 91.80 -56.84 -0.80
N MET A 839 90.54 -57.20 -0.55
CA MET A 839 90.06 -57.54 0.81
C MET A 839 89.60 -59.01 0.98
N ARG A 840 89.83 -59.56 2.20
CA ARG A 840 89.23 -60.80 2.71
C ARG A 840 88.92 -60.67 4.21
N GLY A 841 87.67 -60.92 4.59
CA GLY A 841 87.27 -61.48 5.89
C GLY A 841 86.84 -60.49 6.99
N PRO A 842 86.11 -60.97 8.02
CA PRO A 842 84.71 -60.57 8.23
C PRO A 842 84.43 -59.62 9.42
N SER A 843 85.40 -58.85 9.92
CA SER A 843 85.26 -58.13 11.19
C SER A 843 85.66 -56.65 11.19
N GLU A 844 85.88 -56.03 10.03
CA GLU A 844 86.21 -54.61 9.97
C GLU A 844 85.36 -53.97 8.86
N VAL A 845 84.36 -53.18 9.29
CA VAL A 845 83.54 -52.34 8.42
C VAL A 845 84.47 -51.37 7.69
N THR A 846 84.45 -51.40 6.36
CA THR A 846 85.30 -50.53 5.55
C THR A 846 84.51 -49.48 4.77
N SER A 847 85.23 -48.42 4.44
CA SER A 847 84.82 -47.14 3.86
C SER A 847 83.89 -47.15 2.64
N SER A 848 83.52 -48.30 2.06
CA SER A 848 82.52 -48.38 1.00
C SER A 848 81.09 -48.12 1.50
N GLU A 849 80.78 -48.48 2.75
CA GLU A 849 79.51 -48.12 3.41
C GLU A 849 79.49 -46.63 3.81
N LEU A 850 80.66 -46.06 4.11
CA LEU A 850 80.87 -44.63 4.32
C LEU A 850 80.82 -43.82 3.02
N ILE A 851 81.17 -44.40 1.87
CA ILE A 851 81.10 -43.76 0.54
C ILE A 851 79.64 -43.71 0.03
N THR A 852 78.79 -44.68 0.36
CA THR A 852 77.34 -44.60 0.08
C THR A 852 76.69 -43.42 0.82
N CYS A 853 77.15 -43.09 2.04
CA CYS A 853 76.77 -41.86 2.74
C CYS A 853 77.33 -40.59 2.08
N VAL A 854 78.46 -40.67 1.36
CA VAL A 854 79.06 -39.54 0.62
C VAL A 854 78.31 -39.25 -0.68
N GLU A 855 77.91 -40.29 -1.42
CA GLU A 855 77.15 -40.14 -2.68
C GLU A 855 75.72 -39.60 -2.44
N MET A 856 75.10 -39.92 -1.30
CA MET A 856 73.81 -39.31 -0.88
C MET A 856 73.92 -37.82 -0.51
N VAL A 857 75.12 -37.31 -0.19
CA VAL A 857 75.35 -35.92 0.21
C VAL A 857 75.87 -35.05 -0.95
N ASP A 858 76.41 -35.66 -2.01
CA ASP A 858 76.76 -34.96 -3.26
C ASP A 858 75.50 -34.45 -4.00
N GLU A 859 74.36 -35.15 -3.85
CA GLU A 859 73.06 -34.68 -4.35
C GLU A 859 72.43 -33.55 -3.48
N SER A 860 72.95 -33.27 -2.27
CA SER A 860 72.32 -32.34 -1.29
C SER A 860 72.84 -30.90 -1.31
N GLN A 861 73.52 -30.47 -2.38
CA GLN A 861 73.98 -29.08 -2.62
C GLN A 861 74.95 -28.46 -1.57
N SER A 862 75.71 -29.24 -0.78
CA SER A 862 76.84 -28.68 -0.01
C SER A 862 77.95 -29.71 0.32
N PRO A 863 78.88 -29.99 -0.62
CA PRO A 863 79.93 -31.01 -0.48
C PRO A 863 80.93 -30.75 0.66
N GLU A 864 81.18 -29.48 1.01
CA GLU A 864 82.09 -29.11 2.11
C GLU A 864 81.57 -29.57 3.48
N LYS A 865 80.26 -29.46 3.72
CA LYS A 865 79.64 -29.85 5.00
C LYS A 865 79.75 -31.35 5.26
N ALA A 866 79.54 -32.14 4.21
CA ALA A 866 79.65 -33.60 4.22
C ALA A 866 81.03 -34.05 4.68
N ARG A 867 82.05 -33.44 4.09
CA ARG A 867 83.46 -33.73 4.33
C ARG A 867 83.86 -33.39 5.76
N THR A 868 83.39 -32.26 6.28
CA THR A 868 83.64 -31.86 7.67
C THR A 868 82.99 -32.80 8.68
N LEU A 869 81.77 -33.28 8.41
CA LEU A 869 81.08 -34.25 9.28
C LEU A 869 81.82 -35.60 9.33
N LEU A 870 82.34 -36.04 8.18
CA LEU A 870 83.18 -37.23 8.04
C LEU A 870 84.50 -37.13 8.80
N GLU A 871 85.19 -35.98 8.74
CA GLU A 871 86.45 -35.76 9.48
C GLU A 871 86.23 -35.76 11.01
N LEU A 872 85.06 -35.32 11.47
CA LEU A 872 84.69 -35.32 12.90
C LEU A 872 84.31 -36.72 13.41
N LEU A 873 83.62 -37.54 12.61
CA LEU A 873 83.21 -38.90 12.98
C LEU A 873 84.34 -39.93 12.90
N THR A 874 85.37 -39.66 12.09
CA THR A 874 86.53 -40.56 11.91
C THR A 874 87.70 -40.24 12.84
N ARG A 875 87.68 -39.11 13.55
CA ARG A 875 88.65 -38.77 14.60
C ARG A 875 88.06 -39.04 15.99
N GLY A 876 88.02 -40.32 16.35
CA GLY A 876 88.04 -40.78 17.74
C GLY A 876 89.46 -40.79 18.27
#